data_AF-A0A662SXZ1-F1
#
_entry.id   AF-A0A662SXZ1-F1
#
_cell.length_a   1.000
_cell.length_b   1.000
_cell.length_c   1.000
_cell.angle_alpha   90.00
_cell.angle_beta   90.00
_cell.angle_gamma   90.00
#
_symmetry.space_group_name_H-M   'P 1'
#
loop_
_entity.id
_entity.type
_entity.pdbx_description
1 polymer ?
#
loop_
_entity_poly.entity_id
_entity_poly.type
_entity_poly.pdbx_seq_one_letter_code
_entity_poly.pdbx_strand_id
1 'polypeptide(L)'
;MRKLPIVLLVILALSTLPYELGEAQSDILRAIEKAYEYFATMPGLYEIMNPMTQEREVGFYENILIGMSLSFCLENAEFMPGVSEREKRGKELLEKIVELALRSNRVERGWRSPFSGGVEDTYVTSHVVLLLVRASKIVGVEKEAKDAAAGLSSLQDKSGGWGAFPRHPNKDYRKPDPGLTAVVLHTLLEARIRGIPVSGDVISKAIAFLKESTKKTANGVYWSSDERMTGLTTGVSTGYALASLCSAKMLGYDVDEKLLRDAKRWVVNSYSQFSDEWDKIHLAWALSRLAFIGMIESKELKMLTLDDIILYVSTQENGLLKGGVFRTALVLPMLFDYYEAITVYATVTFTGKGVDELAKPPIIVEGGELTVFVTVENGAEYRQALEVEVEYPNEFVLAARNKPPSELEPGEKAVSSFKLKHKEGIQQRHRVQIVVWVKRRHFGVVKVAYTTTLDFEVVKNSKIALSKQVSPSTVDLGDRAKVRIFLKNTGDVSAKNIMIREELYSGAVVADFKDTPPSLFVGGFSIAELKAGEEKVFTYEIELREAPPGKVELAKTTLMYTNALGEPMNITAATSLSVKRPLLKVEAWVEDAETGANLSSVKWGQDAKLKIKVCNIGNSLAKDVSIDVSWTPQLEAESHKPSTRLEASQLEPGDCEIFEINVSGKKFLMPPTQEAVIVSETHYLDAKNNSLPTYYTTAQVVIRVEMPKWIIYAGISLGAIVALLAAAVWARREASRRIRRERRRIRRPRRASRLG
;
A
#
# COMPACT_ATOMS: atom_id res chain seq x y z
N MET A 1 -15.13 3.50 37.29
CA MET A 1 -15.90 4.59 36.65
C MET A 1 -15.16 5.07 35.41
N ARG A 2 -15.91 5.22 34.30
CA ARG A 2 -15.55 5.76 32.97
C ARG A 2 -14.53 4.97 32.14
N LYS A 3 -15.06 4.15 31.22
CA LYS A 3 -14.69 4.06 29.79
C LYS A 3 -15.72 3.14 29.09
N LEU A 4 -16.88 3.70 28.75
CA LEU A 4 -17.67 3.24 27.61
C LEU A 4 -17.22 4.09 26.42
N PRO A 5 -16.69 3.53 25.33
CA PRO A 5 -16.43 4.32 24.14
C PRO A 5 -17.71 4.41 23.29
N ILE A 6 -17.96 5.64 22.88
CA ILE A 6 -19.04 6.16 22.07
C ILE A 6 -19.03 5.45 20.70
N VAL A 7 -19.78 4.35 20.58
CA VAL A 7 -20.13 3.73 19.29
C VAL A 7 -21.66 3.66 19.11
N LEU A 8 -22.45 4.08 20.12
CA LEU A 8 -23.91 3.95 20.09
C LEU A 8 -24.69 5.25 19.83
N LEU A 9 -24.03 6.36 19.44
CA LEU A 9 -24.70 7.68 19.36
C LEU A 9 -24.64 8.38 18.00
N VAL A 10 -24.21 7.68 16.94
CA VAL A 10 -24.36 8.16 15.54
C VAL A 10 -25.44 7.37 14.77
N ILE A 11 -26.05 6.35 15.40
CA ILE A 11 -27.13 5.54 14.79
C ILE A 11 -28.54 6.10 15.09
N LEU A 12 -28.66 7.19 15.88
CA LEU A 12 -29.97 7.68 16.37
C LEU A 12 -30.32 9.13 16.00
N ALA A 13 -29.71 9.69 14.94
CA ALA A 13 -30.08 11.02 14.42
C ALA A 13 -30.39 11.06 12.91
N LEU A 14 -30.59 9.91 12.25
CA LEU A 14 -30.99 9.83 10.84
C LEU A 14 -32.15 8.85 10.58
N SER A 15 -32.83 8.35 11.62
CA SER A 15 -33.84 7.29 11.47
C SER A 15 -35.28 7.79 11.28
N THR A 16 -35.52 9.09 11.08
CA THR A 16 -36.85 9.62 10.75
C THR A 16 -36.99 10.11 9.30
N LEU A 17 -35.87 10.33 8.59
CA LEU A 17 -35.87 10.74 7.18
C LEU A 17 -36.16 9.59 6.18
N PRO A 18 -35.59 8.37 6.32
CA PRO A 18 -35.76 7.32 5.31
C PRO A 18 -37.20 6.85 5.13
N TYR A 19 -38.02 6.94 6.19
CA TYR A 19 -39.40 6.47 6.19
C TYR A 19 -40.34 7.40 5.42
N GLU A 20 -40.27 8.73 5.64
CA GLU A 20 -41.01 9.72 4.83
C GLU A 20 -40.52 9.78 3.37
N LEU A 21 -39.24 9.46 3.13
CA LEU A 21 -38.63 9.43 1.80
C LEU A 21 -39.07 8.22 0.95
N GLY A 22 -39.38 7.08 1.57
CA GLY A 22 -39.93 5.92 0.88
C GLY A 22 -41.35 6.17 0.36
N GLU A 23 -42.21 6.78 1.19
CA GLU A 23 -43.59 7.12 0.82
C GLU A 23 -43.65 8.08 -0.38
N ALA A 24 -42.80 9.10 -0.40
CA ALA A 24 -42.73 10.07 -1.50
C ALA A 24 -42.35 9.42 -2.86
N GLN A 25 -41.53 8.38 -2.86
CA GLN A 25 -41.15 7.65 -4.08
C GLN A 25 -42.32 6.82 -4.61
N SER A 26 -42.97 6.08 -3.70
CA SER A 26 -44.20 5.36 -3.99
C SER A 26 -45.27 6.28 -4.60
N ASP A 27 -45.40 7.51 -4.10
CA ASP A 27 -46.38 8.46 -4.62
C ASP A 27 -46.13 8.88 -6.07
N ILE A 28 -44.86 9.05 -6.48
CA ILE A 28 -44.52 9.36 -7.88
C ILE A 28 -44.89 8.20 -8.79
N LEU A 29 -44.52 6.96 -8.42
CA LEU A 29 -44.85 5.78 -9.23
C LEU A 29 -46.36 5.58 -9.33
N ARG A 30 -47.08 5.67 -8.20
CA ARG A 30 -48.55 5.59 -8.16
C ARG A 30 -49.22 6.67 -9.00
N ALA A 31 -48.68 7.88 -9.04
CA ALA A 31 -49.20 8.95 -9.88
C ALA A 31 -49.06 8.62 -11.37
N ILE A 32 -47.92 8.04 -11.78
CA ILE A 32 -47.71 7.56 -13.15
C ILE A 32 -48.70 6.44 -13.49
N GLU A 33 -48.87 5.47 -12.60
CA GLU A 33 -49.78 4.34 -12.80
C GLU A 33 -51.25 4.78 -12.86
N LYS A 34 -51.68 5.72 -12.01
CA LYS A 34 -53.04 6.30 -12.06
C LYS A 34 -53.29 7.09 -13.34
N ALA A 35 -52.29 7.82 -13.85
CA ALA A 35 -52.42 8.52 -15.12
C ALA A 35 -52.52 7.54 -16.29
N TYR A 36 -51.71 6.48 -16.29
CA TYR A 36 -51.84 5.39 -17.25
C TYR A 36 -53.23 4.74 -17.16
N GLU A 37 -53.71 4.49 -15.94
CA GLU A 37 -55.02 3.92 -15.65
C GLU A 37 -56.14 4.74 -16.30
N TYR A 38 -56.11 6.05 -16.10
CA TYR A 38 -57.05 6.99 -16.70
C TYR A 38 -57.04 6.86 -18.23
N PHE A 39 -55.86 6.89 -18.86
CA PHE A 39 -55.77 6.79 -20.31
C PHE A 39 -56.24 5.43 -20.83
N ALA A 40 -55.77 4.34 -20.23
CA ALA A 40 -56.11 2.98 -20.63
C ALA A 40 -57.61 2.64 -20.47
N THR A 41 -58.36 3.43 -19.70
CA THR A 41 -59.81 3.23 -19.49
C THR A 41 -60.70 4.20 -20.25
N MET A 42 -60.12 5.08 -21.09
CA MET A 42 -60.92 5.93 -21.97
C MET A 42 -61.77 5.10 -22.94
N PRO A 43 -63.03 5.50 -23.22
CA PRO A 43 -63.93 4.74 -24.09
C PRO A 43 -63.49 4.73 -25.57
N GLY A 44 -62.63 5.66 -25.97
CA GLY A 44 -62.16 5.83 -27.34
C GLY A 44 -61.07 6.89 -27.45
N LEU A 45 -60.88 7.41 -28.67
CA LEU A 45 -59.97 8.52 -28.91
C LEU A 45 -60.42 9.75 -28.11
N TYR A 46 -59.45 10.52 -27.62
CA TYR A 46 -59.71 11.73 -26.85
C TYR A 46 -60.35 12.79 -27.76
N GLU A 47 -61.48 13.34 -27.31
CA GLU A 47 -62.20 14.40 -27.99
C GLU A 47 -61.95 15.74 -27.30
N ILE A 48 -61.68 16.77 -28.09
CA ILE A 48 -61.57 18.16 -27.64
C ILE A 48 -62.83 18.91 -28.07
N MET A 49 -63.16 19.95 -27.30
CA MET A 49 -64.19 20.90 -27.71
C MET A 49 -63.55 21.87 -28.72
N ASN A 50 -64.06 21.91 -29.94
CA ASN A 50 -63.66 22.92 -30.89
C ASN A 50 -64.10 24.30 -30.37
N PRO A 51 -63.18 25.25 -30.12
CA PRO A 51 -63.56 26.54 -29.55
C PRO A 51 -64.44 27.37 -30.50
N MET A 52 -64.35 27.13 -31.81
CA MET A 52 -65.09 27.85 -32.84
C MET A 52 -66.47 27.22 -33.11
N THR A 53 -66.55 25.90 -33.23
CA THR A 53 -67.82 25.21 -33.57
C THR A 53 -68.61 24.75 -32.35
N GLN A 54 -67.98 24.69 -31.17
CA GLN A 54 -68.56 24.12 -29.94
C GLN A 54 -68.99 22.65 -30.11
N GLU A 55 -68.47 21.97 -31.13
CA GLU A 55 -68.65 20.54 -31.34
C GLU A 55 -67.45 19.77 -30.79
N ARG A 56 -67.69 18.53 -30.36
CA ARG A 56 -66.60 17.63 -30.00
C ARG A 56 -65.99 17.04 -31.26
N GLU A 57 -64.67 17.11 -31.34
CA GLU A 57 -63.89 16.55 -32.42
C GLU A 57 -62.68 15.79 -31.88
N VAL A 58 -62.20 14.81 -32.65
CA VAL A 58 -61.04 14.02 -32.24
C VAL A 58 -59.79 14.90 -32.21
N GLY A 59 -59.25 15.12 -31.02
CA GLY A 59 -58.07 15.95 -30.81
C GLY A 59 -56.82 15.23 -31.29
N PHE A 60 -56.31 15.58 -32.47
CA PHE A 60 -55.17 14.88 -33.07
C PHE A 60 -53.96 14.91 -32.13
N TYR A 61 -53.55 16.09 -31.67
CA TYR A 61 -52.30 16.26 -30.94
C TYR A 61 -52.35 15.66 -29.52
N GLU A 62 -53.48 15.83 -28.82
CA GLU A 62 -53.72 15.23 -27.50
C GLU A 62 -53.63 13.71 -27.56
N ASN A 63 -54.22 13.08 -28.59
CA ASN A 63 -54.11 11.64 -28.79
C ASN A 63 -52.67 11.19 -29.08
N ILE A 64 -51.87 11.95 -29.84
CA ILE A 64 -50.44 11.61 -30.04
C ILE A 64 -49.70 11.59 -28.70
N LEU A 65 -49.91 12.60 -27.85
CA LEU A 65 -49.27 12.66 -26.53
C LEU A 65 -49.73 11.49 -25.65
N ILE A 66 -51.03 11.21 -25.58
CA ILE A 66 -51.57 10.05 -24.85
C ILE A 66 -50.91 8.75 -25.36
N GLY A 67 -50.82 8.58 -26.67
CA GLY A 67 -50.16 7.40 -27.26
C GLY A 67 -48.69 7.28 -26.88
N MET A 68 -47.96 8.40 -26.80
CA MET A 68 -46.56 8.40 -26.36
C MET A 68 -46.42 7.96 -24.90
N SER A 69 -47.37 8.33 -24.03
CA SER A 69 -47.40 7.90 -22.63
C SER A 69 -47.80 6.44 -22.51
N LEU A 70 -48.86 6.02 -23.21
CA LEU A 70 -49.33 4.63 -23.22
C LEU A 70 -48.22 3.70 -23.71
N SER A 71 -47.60 4.00 -24.86
CA SER A 71 -46.49 3.21 -25.38
C SER A 71 -45.32 3.18 -24.41
N PHE A 72 -44.96 4.31 -23.78
CA PHE A 72 -43.92 4.34 -22.75
C PHE A 72 -44.25 3.44 -21.55
N CYS A 73 -45.44 3.57 -20.96
CA CYS A 73 -45.85 2.75 -19.81
C CYS A 73 -45.90 1.26 -20.17
N LEU A 74 -46.46 0.91 -21.34
CA LEU A 74 -46.52 -0.47 -21.84
C LEU A 74 -45.13 -1.06 -22.07
N GLU A 75 -44.19 -0.30 -22.63
CA GLU A 75 -42.79 -0.73 -22.77
C GLU A 75 -42.11 -0.97 -21.42
N ASN A 76 -42.56 -0.30 -20.36
CA ASN A 76 -41.99 -0.32 -19.01
C ASN A 76 -42.85 -1.07 -18.00
N ALA A 77 -43.83 -1.87 -18.44
CA ALA A 77 -44.82 -2.50 -17.57
C ALA A 77 -44.19 -3.41 -16.49
N GLU A 78 -43.02 -4.01 -16.77
CA GLU A 78 -42.27 -4.81 -15.79
C GLU A 78 -41.78 -3.99 -14.57
N PHE A 79 -41.65 -2.67 -14.72
CA PHE A 79 -41.24 -1.73 -13.68
C PHE A 79 -42.42 -0.94 -13.09
N MET A 80 -43.65 -1.22 -13.54
CA MET A 80 -44.88 -0.50 -13.16
C MET A 80 -45.98 -1.53 -12.89
N PRO A 81 -46.04 -2.14 -11.69
CA PRO A 81 -47.03 -3.17 -11.36
C PRO A 81 -48.47 -2.81 -11.73
N GLY A 82 -48.90 -1.56 -11.52
CA GLY A 82 -50.25 -1.08 -11.83
C GLY A 82 -50.57 -0.99 -13.33
N VAL A 83 -49.57 -0.94 -14.21
CA VAL A 83 -49.76 -0.94 -15.67
C VAL A 83 -50.18 -2.33 -16.16
N SER A 84 -49.57 -3.38 -15.59
CA SER A 84 -49.75 -4.77 -16.03
C SER A 84 -51.22 -5.25 -15.94
N GLU A 85 -51.99 -4.74 -14.98
CA GLU A 85 -53.40 -5.08 -14.81
C GLU A 85 -54.29 -4.63 -15.98
N ARG A 86 -53.86 -3.61 -16.74
CA ARG A 86 -54.66 -2.98 -17.81
C ARG A 86 -53.94 -2.93 -19.15
N GLU A 87 -52.88 -3.71 -19.30
CA GLU A 87 -52.03 -3.77 -20.51
C GLU A 87 -52.86 -3.95 -21.79
N LYS A 88 -53.83 -4.88 -21.76
CA LYS A 88 -54.71 -5.15 -22.90
C LYS A 88 -55.49 -3.90 -23.36
N ARG A 89 -56.12 -3.18 -22.43
CA ARG A 89 -56.92 -1.99 -22.78
C ARG A 89 -56.04 -0.84 -23.26
N GLY A 90 -54.88 -0.65 -22.61
CA GLY A 90 -53.89 0.34 -23.05
C GLY A 90 -53.41 0.07 -24.47
N LYS A 91 -53.14 -1.19 -24.80
CA LYS A 91 -52.75 -1.62 -26.16
C LYS A 91 -53.87 -1.36 -27.19
N GLU A 92 -55.11 -1.71 -26.90
CA GLU A 92 -56.26 -1.48 -27.79
C GLU A 92 -56.44 0.02 -28.11
N LEU A 93 -56.27 0.91 -27.12
CA LEU A 93 -56.33 2.35 -27.36
C LEU A 93 -55.10 2.85 -28.14
N LEU A 94 -53.90 2.34 -27.83
CA LEU A 94 -52.67 2.68 -28.56
C LEU A 94 -52.79 2.34 -30.05
N GLU A 95 -53.36 1.19 -30.40
CA GLU A 95 -53.61 0.79 -31.79
C GLU A 95 -54.49 1.82 -32.54
N LYS A 96 -55.59 2.28 -31.92
CA LYS A 96 -56.45 3.33 -32.49
C LYS A 96 -55.72 4.65 -32.68
N ILE A 97 -54.88 5.04 -31.71
CA ILE A 97 -54.09 6.28 -31.79
C ILE A 97 -53.04 6.19 -32.90
N VAL A 98 -52.36 5.04 -33.04
CA VAL A 98 -51.39 4.81 -34.11
C VAL A 98 -52.08 4.84 -35.48
N GLU A 99 -53.27 4.25 -35.62
CA GLU A 99 -54.09 4.33 -36.84
C GLU A 99 -54.46 5.79 -37.17
N LEU A 100 -54.87 6.58 -36.17
CA LEU A 100 -55.13 8.02 -36.33
C LEU A 100 -53.88 8.76 -36.83
N ALA A 101 -52.72 8.49 -36.22
CA ALA A 101 -51.44 9.11 -36.55
C ALA A 101 -51.02 8.83 -37.99
N LEU A 102 -51.21 7.60 -38.47
CA LEU A 102 -50.82 7.20 -39.82
C LEU A 102 -51.75 7.75 -40.91
N ARG A 103 -53.04 7.94 -40.60
CA ARG A 103 -54.05 8.41 -41.58
C ARG A 103 -54.23 9.92 -41.63
N SER A 104 -53.89 10.63 -40.55
CA SER A 104 -54.22 12.04 -40.39
C SER A 104 -52.99 12.92 -40.46
N ASN A 105 -53.14 14.12 -41.03
CA ASN A 105 -52.11 15.18 -41.05
C ASN A 105 -50.75 14.80 -41.65
N ARG A 106 -50.63 13.67 -42.35
CA ARG A 106 -49.40 13.24 -43.00
C ARG A 106 -49.06 14.16 -44.18
N VAL A 107 -47.79 14.54 -44.28
CA VAL A 107 -47.17 15.22 -45.42
C VAL A 107 -45.94 14.43 -45.87
N GLU A 108 -45.26 14.86 -46.93
CA GLU A 108 -44.20 14.09 -47.61
C GLU A 108 -43.17 13.50 -46.64
N ARG A 109 -42.69 14.27 -45.66
CA ARG A 109 -41.58 13.87 -44.77
C ARG A 109 -41.91 13.96 -43.29
N GLY A 110 -43.19 14.12 -42.94
CA GLY A 110 -43.61 14.28 -41.55
C GLY A 110 -45.10 14.54 -41.41
N TRP A 111 -45.46 15.34 -40.42
CA TRP A 111 -46.84 15.73 -40.11
C TRP A 111 -46.98 17.24 -40.04
N ARG A 112 -48.14 17.74 -40.44
CA ARG A 112 -48.50 19.15 -40.38
C ARG A 112 -49.30 19.46 -39.12
N SER A 113 -49.26 20.73 -38.70
CA SER A 113 -50.17 21.30 -37.70
C SER A 113 -51.04 22.39 -38.32
N PRO A 114 -52.11 22.86 -37.64
CA PRO A 114 -52.90 24.01 -38.10
C PRO A 114 -52.06 25.27 -38.34
N PHE A 115 -50.91 25.40 -37.65
CA PHE A 115 -50.01 26.57 -37.72
C PHE A 115 -48.95 26.46 -38.82
N SER A 116 -48.68 25.25 -39.31
CA SER A 116 -47.60 24.97 -40.27
C SER A 116 -47.85 25.49 -41.69
N GLY A 117 -49.05 25.97 -42.01
CA GLY A 117 -49.39 26.36 -43.39
C GLY A 117 -49.39 25.19 -44.39
N GLY A 118 -49.53 23.95 -43.91
CA GLY A 118 -49.62 22.75 -44.74
C GLY A 118 -48.29 22.03 -45.02
N VAL A 119 -47.18 22.50 -44.43
CA VAL A 119 -45.87 21.81 -44.49
C VAL A 119 -45.58 21.05 -43.19
N GLU A 120 -44.43 20.40 -43.09
CA GLU A 120 -43.98 19.70 -41.88
C GLU A 120 -43.84 20.67 -40.71
N ASP A 121 -44.45 20.27 -39.60
CA ASP A 121 -44.22 20.80 -38.27
C ASP A 121 -43.22 19.89 -37.55
N THR A 122 -42.04 20.42 -37.24
CA THR A 122 -40.96 19.66 -36.61
C THR A 122 -41.34 19.14 -35.23
N TYR A 123 -42.11 19.92 -34.46
CA TYR A 123 -42.48 19.54 -33.10
C TYR A 123 -43.51 18.40 -33.13
N VAL A 124 -44.57 18.55 -33.94
CA VAL A 124 -45.58 17.50 -34.14
C VAL A 124 -44.96 16.26 -34.76
N THR A 125 -44.12 16.42 -35.79
CA THR A 125 -43.41 15.30 -36.43
C THR A 125 -42.55 14.53 -35.42
N SER A 126 -41.80 15.23 -34.56
CA SER A 126 -40.97 14.59 -33.52
C SER A 126 -41.78 13.74 -32.55
N HIS A 127 -42.96 14.22 -32.13
CA HIS A 127 -43.84 13.48 -31.21
C HIS A 127 -44.49 12.28 -31.90
N VAL A 128 -44.93 12.41 -33.15
CA VAL A 128 -45.48 11.27 -33.89
C VAL A 128 -44.39 10.22 -34.18
N VAL A 129 -43.17 10.64 -34.53
CA VAL A 129 -42.04 9.71 -34.69
C VAL A 129 -41.75 9.00 -33.36
N LEU A 130 -41.72 9.72 -32.24
CA LEU A 130 -41.47 9.12 -30.92
C LEU A 130 -42.57 8.12 -30.52
N LEU A 131 -43.83 8.44 -30.80
CA LEU A 131 -44.97 7.52 -30.68
C LEU A 131 -44.71 6.23 -31.48
N LEU A 132 -44.46 6.35 -32.79
CA LEU A 132 -44.28 5.19 -33.66
C LEU A 132 -43.06 4.35 -33.26
N VAL A 133 -41.98 5.01 -32.85
CA VAL A 133 -40.75 4.36 -32.36
C VAL A 133 -41.04 3.50 -31.12
N ARG A 134 -41.75 4.04 -30.13
CA ARG A 134 -42.12 3.31 -28.90
C ARG A 134 -43.19 2.24 -29.15
N ALA A 135 -44.16 2.54 -30.00
CA ALA A 135 -45.24 1.61 -30.33
C ALA A 135 -44.77 0.48 -31.27
N SER A 136 -43.61 0.61 -31.93
CA SER A 136 -43.13 -0.28 -33.00
C SER A 136 -43.25 -1.77 -32.69
N LYS A 137 -42.77 -2.21 -31.51
CA LYS A 137 -42.82 -3.62 -31.09
C LYS A 137 -44.13 -4.00 -30.39
N ILE A 138 -44.86 -3.03 -29.84
CA ILE A 138 -46.13 -3.27 -29.14
C ILE A 138 -47.25 -3.56 -30.14
N VAL A 139 -47.37 -2.72 -31.19
CA VAL A 139 -48.46 -2.77 -32.18
C VAL A 139 -47.98 -3.09 -33.60
N GLY A 140 -46.70 -3.35 -33.81
CA GLY A 140 -46.17 -3.88 -35.08
C GLY A 140 -45.97 -2.85 -36.20
N VAL A 141 -45.59 -1.61 -35.87
CA VAL A 141 -45.39 -0.49 -36.83
C VAL A 141 -43.91 -0.12 -37.06
N GLU A 142 -43.03 -1.12 -37.05
CA GLU A 142 -41.58 -0.91 -37.15
C GLU A 142 -41.17 -0.27 -38.49
N LYS A 143 -41.83 -0.62 -39.59
CA LYS A 143 -41.54 -0.05 -40.91
C LYS A 143 -41.89 1.44 -40.94
N GLU A 144 -43.06 1.79 -40.46
CA GLU A 144 -43.55 3.16 -40.40
C GLU A 144 -42.67 4.01 -39.48
N ALA A 145 -42.21 3.45 -38.36
CA ALA A 145 -41.26 4.10 -37.46
C ALA A 145 -39.91 4.39 -38.15
N LYS A 146 -39.37 3.44 -38.92
CA LYS A 146 -38.14 3.62 -39.73
C LYS A 146 -38.31 4.72 -40.76
N ASP A 147 -39.39 4.68 -41.53
CA ASP A 147 -39.68 5.65 -42.58
C ASP A 147 -39.89 7.06 -41.98
N ALA A 148 -40.57 7.16 -40.85
CA ALA A 148 -40.80 8.42 -40.16
C ALA A 148 -39.50 9.01 -39.56
N ALA A 149 -38.64 8.19 -38.95
CA ALA A 149 -37.35 8.64 -38.42
C ALA A 149 -36.39 9.08 -39.54
N ALA A 150 -36.39 8.40 -40.68
CA ALA A 150 -35.64 8.80 -41.87
C ALA A 150 -36.17 10.12 -42.45
N GLY A 151 -37.49 10.27 -42.53
CA GLY A 151 -38.16 11.52 -42.92
C GLY A 151 -37.71 12.71 -42.06
N LEU A 152 -37.80 12.57 -40.74
CA LEU A 152 -37.36 13.59 -39.78
C LEU A 152 -35.87 13.93 -39.90
N SER A 153 -35.03 12.91 -40.07
CA SER A 153 -33.58 13.08 -40.27
C SER A 153 -33.27 13.88 -41.54
N SER A 154 -34.06 13.69 -42.60
CA SER A 154 -33.87 14.40 -43.88
C SER A 154 -34.26 15.89 -43.85
N LEU A 155 -34.90 16.36 -42.78
CA LEU A 155 -35.28 17.75 -42.57
C LEU A 155 -34.18 18.58 -41.88
N GLN A 156 -33.05 17.98 -41.52
CA GLN A 156 -31.93 18.66 -40.89
C GLN A 156 -31.35 19.74 -41.81
N ASP A 157 -31.18 20.95 -41.28
CA ASP A 157 -30.50 22.03 -42.00
C ASP A 157 -28.98 21.80 -42.08
N LYS A 158 -28.31 22.51 -43.00
CA LYS A 158 -26.85 22.51 -43.13
C LYS A 158 -26.10 22.85 -41.84
N SER A 159 -26.70 23.60 -40.91
CA SER A 159 -26.08 23.89 -39.60
C SER A 159 -26.12 22.71 -38.63
N GLY A 160 -26.88 21.65 -38.94
CA GLY A 160 -27.11 20.51 -38.06
C GLY A 160 -28.35 20.61 -37.17
N GLY A 161 -29.09 21.72 -37.21
CA GLY A 161 -30.34 21.90 -36.45
C GLY A 161 -31.61 21.82 -37.29
N TRP A 162 -32.77 21.99 -36.64
CA TRP A 162 -34.09 21.98 -37.28
C TRP A 162 -34.85 23.27 -36.97
N GLY A 163 -35.51 23.84 -37.98
CA GLY A 163 -36.46 24.93 -37.80
C GLY A 163 -37.86 24.43 -37.46
N ALA A 164 -38.76 25.36 -37.09
CA ALA A 164 -40.17 25.05 -36.78
C ALA A 164 -40.88 24.40 -37.96
N PHE A 165 -40.72 24.97 -39.16
CA PHE A 165 -41.31 24.48 -40.41
C PHE A 165 -40.22 24.42 -41.51
N PRO A 166 -39.45 23.32 -41.59
CA PRO A 166 -38.22 23.24 -42.41
C PRO A 166 -38.42 23.48 -43.91
N ARG A 167 -39.65 23.26 -44.42
CA ARG A 167 -40.00 23.44 -45.84
C ARG A 167 -40.95 24.61 -46.10
N HIS A 168 -41.16 25.47 -45.10
CA HIS A 168 -42.06 26.61 -45.24
C HIS A 168 -41.51 27.66 -46.21
N PRO A 169 -42.37 28.32 -47.02
CA PRO A 169 -41.93 29.34 -47.97
C PRO A 169 -41.15 30.48 -47.31
N ASN A 170 -41.65 30.99 -46.18
CA ASN A 170 -40.95 32.00 -45.39
C ASN A 170 -39.71 31.38 -44.70
N LYS A 171 -38.54 31.99 -44.96
CA LYS A 171 -37.21 31.56 -44.46
C LYS A 171 -37.09 31.64 -42.94
N ASP A 172 -37.84 32.50 -42.26
CA ASP A 172 -37.74 32.64 -40.81
C ASP A 172 -38.17 31.36 -40.07
N TYR A 173 -39.21 30.68 -40.56
CA TYR A 173 -39.66 29.40 -40.01
C TYR A 173 -38.71 28.22 -40.28
N ARG A 174 -37.77 28.39 -41.22
CA ARG A 174 -36.77 27.39 -41.57
C ARG A 174 -35.50 27.51 -40.72
N LYS A 175 -35.31 28.64 -40.03
CA LYS A 175 -34.12 28.88 -39.22
C LYS A 175 -34.04 27.82 -38.11
N PRO A 176 -32.91 27.12 -37.98
CA PRO A 176 -32.71 26.16 -36.91
C PRO A 176 -32.89 26.78 -35.52
N ASP A 177 -33.66 26.11 -34.68
CA ASP A 177 -33.97 26.52 -33.31
C ASP A 177 -33.37 25.52 -32.30
N PRO A 178 -32.75 25.98 -31.20
CA PRO A 178 -32.11 25.09 -30.24
C PRO A 178 -33.06 24.16 -29.50
N GLY A 179 -34.23 24.65 -29.05
CA GLY A 179 -35.19 23.81 -28.33
C GLY A 179 -35.80 22.75 -29.22
N LEU A 180 -36.19 23.12 -30.45
CA LEU A 180 -36.70 22.15 -31.42
C LEU A 180 -35.64 21.13 -31.83
N THR A 181 -34.39 21.58 -32.05
CA THR A 181 -33.28 20.67 -32.33
C THR A 181 -33.06 19.68 -31.19
N ALA A 182 -33.19 20.11 -29.94
CA ALA A 182 -33.09 19.25 -28.78
C ALA A 182 -34.23 18.22 -28.68
N VAL A 183 -35.47 18.61 -29.01
CA VAL A 183 -36.62 17.69 -29.09
C VAL A 183 -36.39 16.63 -30.18
N VAL A 184 -35.94 17.05 -31.37
CA VAL A 184 -35.60 16.12 -32.47
C VAL A 184 -34.47 15.19 -32.05
N LEU A 185 -33.40 15.72 -31.44
CA LEU A 185 -32.29 14.91 -30.96
C LEU A 185 -32.76 13.87 -29.93
N HIS A 186 -33.61 14.25 -28.97
CA HIS A 186 -34.22 13.30 -28.04
C HIS A 186 -34.96 12.17 -28.79
N THR A 187 -35.85 12.51 -29.72
CA THR A 187 -36.60 11.53 -30.51
C THR A 187 -35.69 10.58 -31.30
N LEU A 188 -34.66 11.10 -31.96
CA LEU A 188 -33.73 10.29 -32.76
C LEU A 188 -32.83 9.39 -31.90
N LEU A 189 -32.47 9.82 -30.69
CA LEU A 189 -31.75 8.98 -29.73
C LEU A 189 -32.64 7.85 -29.19
N GLU A 190 -33.91 8.14 -28.88
CA GLU A 190 -34.90 7.13 -28.46
C GLU A 190 -35.15 6.10 -29.57
N ALA A 191 -35.12 6.52 -30.84
CA ALA A 191 -35.16 5.63 -32.00
C ALA A 191 -33.95 4.67 -32.01
N ARG A 192 -32.73 5.19 -31.82
CA ARG A 192 -31.51 4.36 -31.76
C ARG A 192 -31.52 3.37 -30.60
N ILE A 193 -31.98 3.79 -29.41
CA ILE A 193 -32.11 2.91 -28.24
C ILE A 193 -32.97 1.67 -28.56
N ARG A 194 -34.02 1.86 -29.38
CA ARG A 194 -34.95 0.78 -29.79
C ARG A 194 -34.53 0.05 -31.06
N GLY A 195 -33.34 0.33 -31.59
CA GLY A 195 -32.80 -0.33 -32.79
C GLY A 195 -33.33 0.22 -34.12
N ILE A 196 -34.03 1.36 -34.10
CA ILE A 196 -34.42 2.05 -35.34
C ILE A 196 -33.18 2.77 -35.89
N PRO A 197 -32.79 2.53 -37.16
CA PRO A 197 -31.60 3.10 -37.74
C PRO A 197 -31.69 4.62 -37.87
N VAL A 198 -30.73 5.32 -37.26
CA VAL A 198 -30.50 6.75 -37.44
C VAL A 198 -29.01 6.97 -37.65
N SER A 199 -28.66 7.74 -38.68
CA SER A 199 -27.27 8.07 -39.01
C SER A 199 -26.57 8.75 -37.83
N GLY A 200 -25.37 8.28 -37.48
CA GLY A 200 -24.55 8.90 -36.44
C GLY A 200 -24.09 10.33 -36.79
N ASP A 201 -23.99 10.64 -38.09
CA ASP A 201 -23.66 11.99 -38.57
C ASP A 201 -24.77 13.00 -38.26
N VAL A 202 -26.04 12.61 -38.42
CA VAL A 202 -27.21 13.44 -38.08
C VAL A 202 -27.19 13.79 -36.59
N ILE A 203 -26.93 12.80 -35.74
CA ILE A 203 -26.81 12.98 -34.28
C ILE A 203 -25.63 13.89 -33.93
N SER A 204 -24.45 13.64 -34.52
CA SER A 204 -23.22 14.40 -34.22
C SER A 204 -23.37 15.88 -34.62
N LYS A 205 -24.02 16.16 -35.76
CA LYS A 205 -24.33 17.52 -36.20
C LYS A 205 -25.30 18.24 -35.27
N ALA A 206 -26.32 17.54 -34.75
CA ALA A 206 -27.25 18.11 -33.77
C ALA A 206 -26.55 18.45 -32.44
N ILE A 207 -25.64 17.57 -31.96
CA ILE A 207 -24.82 17.83 -30.77
C ILE A 207 -23.93 19.06 -30.98
N ALA A 208 -23.27 19.17 -32.14
CA ALA A 208 -22.43 20.30 -32.49
C ALA A 208 -23.24 21.61 -32.53
N PHE A 209 -24.41 21.59 -33.19
CA PHE A 209 -25.31 22.74 -33.23
C PHE A 209 -25.73 23.19 -31.83
N LEU A 210 -26.15 22.26 -30.95
CA LEU A 210 -26.53 22.59 -29.58
C LEU A 210 -25.37 23.20 -28.79
N LYS A 211 -24.14 22.71 -28.98
CA LYS A 211 -22.95 23.30 -28.35
C LYS A 211 -22.74 24.75 -28.80
N GLU A 212 -22.87 25.02 -30.10
CA GLU A 212 -22.69 26.36 -30.68
C GLU A 212 -23.82 27.32 -30.33
N SER A 213 -25.04 26.83 -30.12
CA SER A 213 -26.22 27.65 -29.83
C SER A 213 -26.39 28.06 -28.36
N THR A 214 -25.40 27.80 -27.52
CA THR A 214 -25.47 28.09 -26.07
C THR A 214 -25.50 29.58 -25.77
N LYS A 215 -26.33 29.97 -24.81
CA LYS A 215 -26.27 31.30 -24.17
C LYS A 215 -25.44 31.23 -22.90
N LYS A 216 -24.53 32.18 -22.74
CA LYS A 216 -23.58 32.23 -21.61
C LYS A 216 -24.02 33.25 -20.57
N THR A 217 -23.84 32.89 -19.30
CA THR A 217 -24.06 33.75 -18.13
C THR A 217 -22.88 33.60 -17.17
N ALA A 218 -22.83 34.42 -16.12
CA ALA A 218 -21.86 34.21 -15.03
C ALA A 218 -22.03 32.85 -14.33
N ASN A 219 -23.25 32.29 -14.35
CA ASN A 219 -23.62 31.08 -13.60
C ASN A 219 -23.64 29.82 -14.47
N GLY A 220 -23.14 29.87 -15.71
CA GLY A 220 -23.11 28.72 -16.62
C GLY A 220 -23.74 29.00 -17.97
N VAL A 221 -24.25 27.95 -18.62
CA VAL A 221 -24.83 28.03 -19.97
C VAL A 221 -26.24 27.45 -20.03
N TYR A 222 -27.03 27.95 -20.98
CA TYR A 222 -28.42 27.52 -21.19
C TYR A 222 -28.84 27.62 -22.65
N TRP A 223 -30.04 27.09 -22.95
CA TRP A 223 -30.66 27.17 -24.26
C TRP A 223 -32.02 27.86 -24.17
N SER A 224 -32.37 28.59 -25.20
CA SER A 224 -33.68 29.25 -25.32
C SER A 224 -34.12 29.23 -26.76
N SER A 225 -35.42 29.16 -26.98
CA SER A 225 -36.03 29.18 -28.30
C SER A 225 -36.73 30.51 -28.57
N ASP A 226 -37.15 30.75 -29.81
CA ASP A 226 -38.17 31.78 -30.08
C ASP A 226 -39.55 31.26 -29.63
N GLU A 227 -39.93 31.60 -28.40
CA GLU A 227 -41.17 31.14 -27.75
C GLU A 227 -42.42 31.40 -28.59
N ARG A 228 -42.47 32.49 -29.39
CA ARG A 228 -43.63 32.79 -30.24
C ARG A 228 -43.77 31.81 -31.40
N MET A 229 -42.65 31.25 -31.84
CA MET A 229 -42.56 30.37 -33.00
C MET A 229 -42.65 28.90 -32.59
N THR A 230 -42.06 28.53 -31.46
CA THR A 230 -41.93 27.13 -31.03
C THR A 230 -42.83 26.77 -29.85
N GLY A 231 -43.30 27.75 -29.08
CA GLY A 231 -43.99 27.52 -27.81
C GLY A 231 -43.08 26.98 -26.69
N LEU A 232 -41.76 26.90 -26.91
CA LEU A 232 -40.82 26.33 -25.94
C LEU A 232 -40.17 27.44 -25.11
N THR A 233 -40.52 27.48 -23.83
CA THR A 233 -39.90 28.37 -22.84
C THR A 233 -38.41 28.08 -22.68
N THR A 234 -37.71 29.00 -22.02
CA THR A 234 -36.27 28.85 -21.73
C THR A 234 -35.97 27.61 -20.87
N GLY A 235 -36.78 27.32 -19.84
CA GLY A 235 -36.58 26.14 -18.98
C GLY A 235 -36.83 24.84 -19.75
N VAL A 236 -37.89 24.77 -20.55
CA VAL A 236 -38.20 23.63 -21.43
C VAL A 236 -37.08 23.39 -22.46
N SER A 237 -36.63 24.46 -23.13
CA SER A 237 -35.56 24.39 -24.14
C SER A 237 -34.26 23.87 -23.53
N THR A 238 -33.90 24.36 -22.34
CA THR A 238 -32.72 23.90 -21.61
C THR A 238 -32.88 22.46 -21.12
N GLY A 239 -34.06 22.10 -20.62
CA GLY A 239 -34.38 20.75 -20.16
C GLY A 239 -34.18 19.71 -21.27
N TYR A 240 -34.78 19.93 -22.44
CA TYR A 240 -34.59 19.05 -23.60
C TYR A 240 -33.14 19.00 -24.08
N ALA A 241 -32.47 20.15 -24.19
CA ALA A 241 -31.08 20.19 -24.68
C ALA A 241 -30.16 19.41 -23.76
N LEU A 242 -30.25 19.64 -22.45
CA LEU A 242 -29.40 18.96 -21.47
C LEU A 242 -29.73 17.47 -21.36
N ALA A 243 -31.01 17.08 -21.32
CA ALA A 243 -31.44 15.68 -21.26
C ALA A 243 -31.02 14.88 -22.50
N SER A 244 -31.15 15.49 -23.70
CA SER A 244 -30.75 14.85 -24.96
C SER A 244 -29.24 14.71 -25.09
N LEU A 245 -28.45 15.73 -24.68
CA LEU A 245 -26.99 15.64 -24.63
C LEU A 245 -26.51 14.56 -23.64
N CYS A 246 -27.14 14.44 -22.47
CA CYS A 246 -26.84 13.35 -21.52
C CYS A 246 -27.15 11.98 -22.14
N SER A 247 -28.27 11.88 -22.87
CA SER A 247 -28.67 10.64 -23.56
C SER A 247 -27.71 10.27 -24.70
N ALA A 248 -27.21 11.26 -25.44
CA ALA A 248 -26.15 11.05 -26.43
C ALA A 248 -24.85 10.55 -25.76
N LYS A 249 -24.44 11.14 -24.64
CA LYS A 249 -23.27 10.68 -23.87
C LYS A 249 -23.42 9.23 -23.39
N MET A 250 -24.60 8.84 -22.89
CA MET A 250 -24.90 7.44 -22.52
C MET A 250 -24.78 6.45 -23.69
N LEU A 251 -25.06 6.90 -24.91
CA LEU A 251 -24.91 6.11 -26.14
C LEU A 251 -23.49 6.15 -26.73
N GLY A 252 -22.52 6.78 -26.04
CA GLY A 252 -21.12 6.82 -26.44
C GLY A 252 -20.75 7.90 -27.46
N TYR A 253 -21.63 8.88 -27.70
CA TYR A 253 -21.28 10.05 -28.52
C TYR A 253 -20.34 11.00 -27.77
N ASP A 254 -19.50 11.70 -28.52
CA ASP A 254 -18.62 12.75 -27.99
C ASP A 254 -19.46 13.99 -27.63
N VAL A 255 -19.70 14.14 -26.33
CA VAL A 255 -20.37 15.30 -25.74
C VAL A 255 -19.41 15.96 -24.77
N ASP A 256 -19.22 17.26 -24.94
CA ASP A 256 -18.32 18.07 -24.13
C ASP A 256 -18.74 18.07 -22.65
N GLU A 257 -17.91 17.48 -21.78
CA GLU A 257 -18.22 17.38 -20.36
C GLU A 257 -18.19 18.74 -19.65
N LYS A 258 -17.38 19.69 -20.13
CA LYS A 258 -17.38 21.05 -19.59
C LYS A 258 -18.70 21.73 -19.88
N LEU A 259 -19.25 21.53 -21.08
CA LEU A 259 -20.57 22.03 -21.45
C LEU A 259 -21.65 21.49 -20.50
N LEU A 260 -21.65 20.20 -20.22
CA LEU A 260 -22.62 19.57 -19.30
C LEU A 260 -22.47 20.11 -17.86
N ARG A 261 -21.24 20.31 -17.38
CA ARG A 261 -20.99 20.90 -16.04
C ARG A 261 -21.43 22.36 -15.97
N ASP A 262 -21.17 23.14 -17.01
CA ASP A 262 -21.61 24.55 -17.07
C ASP A 262 -23.14 24.65 -17.18
N ALA A 263 -23.80 23.73 -17.88
CA ALA A 263 -25.26 23.65 -17.96
C ALA A 263 -25.89 23.21 -16.62
N LYS A 264 -25.33 22.16 -15.96
CA LYS A 264 -25.72 21.77 -14.59
C LYS A 264 -25.67 22.97 -13.66
N ARG A 265 -24.56 23.72 -13.67
CA ARG A 265 -24.38 24.90 -12.82
C ARG A 265 -25.47 25.94 -13.05
N TRP A 266 -25.84 26.20 -14.30
CA TRP A 266 -26.91 27.15 -14.59
C TRP A 266 -28.26 26.65 -14.07
N VAL A 267 -28.62 25.39 -14.36
CA VAL A 267 -29.89 24.79 -13.91
C VAL A 267 -29.98 24.83 -12.38
N VAL A 268 -28.97 24.37 -11.65
CA VAL A 268 -28.97 24.35 -10.17
C VAL A 268 -29.15 25.76 -9.59
N ASN A 269 -28.51 26.78 -10.17
CA ASN A 269 -28.61 28.16 -9.67
C ASN A 269 -29.92 28.86 -10.04
N SER A 270 -30.54 28.46 -11.15
CA SER A 270 -31.76 29.11 -11.66
C SER A 270 -33.04 28.35 -11.31
N TYR A 271 -32.97 27.09 -10.87
CA TYR A 271 -34.13 26.21 -10.65
C TYR A 271 -35.22 26.85 -9.77
N SER A 272 -34.83 27.41 -8.61
CA SER A 272 -35.77 28.05 -7.67
C SER A 272 -36.35 29.38 -8.17
N GLN A 273 -35.78 29.97 -9.21
CA GLN A 273 -36.24 31.23 -9.80
C GLN A 273 -37.41 31.04 -10.77
N PHE A 274 -37.61 29.81 -11.27
CA PHE A 274 -38.74 29.49 -12.13
C PHE A 274 -40.01 29.39 -11.29
N SER A 275 -41.03 30.16 -11.65
CA SER A 275 -42.36 30.08 -11.05
C SER A 275 -43.29 29.09 -11.77
N ASP A 276 -43.02 28.80 -13.05
CA ASP A 276 -43.80 27.83 -13.82
C ASP A 276 -43.33 26.41 -13.49
N GLU A 277 -44.24 25.59 -12.97
CA GLU A 277 -44.02 24.17 -12.72
C GLU A 277 -43.61 23.43 -14.01
N TRP A 278 -44.06 23.91 -15.18
CA TRP A 278 -43.70 23.34 -16.46
C TRP A 278 -42.20 23.37 -16.74
N ASP A 279 -41.56 24.52 -16.49
CA ASP A 279 -40.11 24.65 -16.60
C ASP A 279 -39.41 23.76 -15.57
N LYS A 280 -39.88 23.76 -14.33
CA LYS A 280 -39.28 22.97 -13.24
C LYS A 280 -39.24 21.48 -13.56
N ILE A 281 -40.30 20.89 -14.11
CA ILE A 281 -40.33 19.46 -14.44
C ILE A 281 -39.32 19.11 -15.52
N HIS A 282 -39.20 19.93 -16.57
CA HIS A 282 -38.23 19.71 -17.64
C HIS A 282 -36.79 19.84 -17.14
N LEU A 283 -36.55 20.78 -16.22
CA LEU A 283 -35.24 20.95 -15.59
C LEU A 283 -34.92 19.81 -14.63
N ALA A 284 -35.89 19.35 -13.82
CA ALA A 284 -35.73 18.18 -12.95
C ALA A 284 -35.44 16.92 -13.76
N TRP A 285 -36.13 16.71 -14.88
CA TRP A 285 -35.86 15.63 -15.82
C TRP A 285 -34.43 15.68 -16.37
N ALA A 286 -33.95 16.86 -16.76
CA ALA A 286 -32.58 17.03 -17.22
C ALA A 286 -31.54 16.73 -16.13
N LEU A 287 -31.82 17.10 -14.88
CA LEU A 287 -30.97 16.75 -13.73
C LEU A 287 -30.99 15.23 -13.47
N SER A 288 -32.11 14.54 -13.63
CA SER A 288 -32.17 13.07 -13.58
C SER A 288 -31.28 12.43 -14.65
N ARG A 289 -31.28 12.96 -15.87
CA ARG A 289 -30.40 12.49 -16.96
C ARG A 289 -28.93 12.79 -16.68
N LEU A 290 -28.59 13.89 -16.00
CA LEU A 290 -27.25 14.13 -15.47
C LEU A 290 -26.86 13.10 -14.40
N ALA A 291 -27.82 12.63 -13.59
CA ALA A 291 -27.58 11.60 -12.58
C ALA A 291 -27.21 10.27 -13.25
N PHE A 292 -27.88 9.92 -14.36
CA PHE A 292 -27.59 8.70 -15.13
C PHE A 292 -26.20 8.65 -15.76
N ILE A 293 -25.51 9.80 -15.89
CA ILE A 293 -24.11 9.87 -16.33
C ILE A 293 -23.15 10.23 -15.18
N GLY A 294 -23.62 10.23 -13.93
CA GLY A 294 -22.76 10.42 -12.77
C GLY A 294 -22.36 11.86 -12.45
N MET A 295 -23.03 12.86 -13.03
CA MET A 295 -22.66 14.28 -12.84
C MET A 295 -23.37 14.96 -11.67
N ILE A 296 -24.39 14.32 -11.09
CA ILE A 296 -25.12 14.77 -9.91
C ILE A 296 -25.45 13.55 -9.05
N GLU A 297 -25.27 13.67 -7.74
CA GLU A 297 -25.65 12.61 -6.80
C GLU A 297 -27.17 12.61 -6.59
N SER A 298 -27.78 11.44 -6.41
CA SER A 298 -29.23 11.33 -6.18
C SER A 298 -29.70 12.13 -4.96
N LYS A 299 -28.82 12.32 -3.95
CA LYS A 299 -29.12 13.17 -2.78
C LYS A 299 -29.18 14.65 -3.16
N GLU A 300 -28.23 15.14 -3.96
CA GLU A 300 -28.22 16.52 -4.47
C GLU A 300 -29.47 16.79 -5.32
N LEU A 301 -29.82 15.85 -6.19
CA LEU A 301 -31.06 15.90 -6.99
C LEU A 301 -32.30 16.03 -6.08
N LYS A 302 -32.48 15.10 -5.12
CA LYS A 302 -33.62 15.11 -4.18
C LYS A 302 -33.74 16.44 -3.44
N MET A 303 -32.64 16.93 -2.85
CA MET A 303 -32.65 18.18 -2.08
C MET A 303 -33.08 19.39 -2.90
N LEU A 304 -32.84 19.38 -4.22
CA LEU A 304 -33.17 20.49 -5.09
C LEU A 304 -34.60 20.43 -5.63
N THR A 305 -35.11 19.24 -5.97
CA THR A 305 -36.30 19.10 -6.81
C THR A 305 -37.46 18.35 -6.15
N LEU A 306 -37.25 17.60 -5.07
CA LEU A 306 -38.24 16.62 -4.58
C LEU A 306 -39.56 17.27 -4.19
N ASP A 307 -39.54 18.35 -3.41
CA ASP A 307 -40.77 19.02 -2.95
C ASP A 307 -41.61 19.54 -4.12
N ASP A 308 -40.96 20.13 -5.15
CA ASP A 308 -41.65 20.60 -6.35
C ASP A 308 -42.25 19.45 -7.16
N ILE A 309 -41.54 18.31 -7.27
CA ILE A 309 -42.06 17.13 -7.95
C ILE A 309 -43.22 16.52 -7.18
N ILE A 310 -43.11 16.38 -5.85
CA ILE A 310 -44.19 15.88 -5.00
C ILE A 310 -45.40 16.79 -5.08
N LEU A 311 -45.23 18.12 -5.02
CA LEU A 311 -46.32 19.07 -5.21
C LEU A 311 -46.96 18.92 -6.60
N TYR A 312 -46.16 18.70 -7.64
CA TYR A 312 -46.67 18.53 -8.99
C TYR A 312 -47.46 17.22 -9.20
N VAL A 313 -46.96 16.11 -8.64
CA VAL A 313 -47.66 14.80 -8.73
C VAL A 313 -48.77 14.66 -7.70
N SER A 314 -48.79 15.52 -6.68
CA SER A 314 -49.93 15.63 -5.78
C SER A 314 -51.12 16.16 -6.57
N THR A 315 -52.27 15.48 -6.45
CA THR A 315 -53.61 15.82 -6.99
C THR A 315 -53.87 15.41 -8.45
N GLN A 316 -55.02 14.86 -8.87
CA GLN A 316 -56.42 14.97 -8.39
C GLN A 316 -57.14 13.59 -8.33
N GLU A 317 -58.34 13.49 -7.72
CA GLU A 317 -59.11 12.22 -7.60
C GLU A 317 -59.36 11.49 -8.94
N ASN A 318 -59.29 12.21 -10.06
CA ASN A 318 -59.55 11.69 -11.40
C ASN A 318 -58.34 11.04 -12.09
N GLY A 319 -57.16 10.95 -11.44
CA GLY A 319 -55.96 10.32 -12.00
C GLY A 319 -55.14 11.19 -12.96
N LEU A 320 -55.56 12.43 -13.22
CA LEU A 320 -54.79 13.39 -14.02
C LEU A 320 -53.91 14.27 -13.14
N LEU A 321 -52.72 14.61 -13.66
CA LEU A 321 -51.80 15.56 -13.05
C LEU A 321 -52.25 17.01 -13.32
N LYS A 322 -51.66 17.95 -12.59
CA LYS A 322 -51.92 19.38 -12.77
C LYS A 322 -51.68 19.83 -14.21
N GLY A 323 -52.69 20.48 -14.79
CA GLY A 323 -52.69 20.89 -16.21
C GLY A 323 -53.38 19.91 -17.17
N GLY A 324 -54.06 18.88 -16.64
CA GLY A 324 -54.99 18.05 -17.40
C GLY A 324 -54.31 17.03 -18.32
N VAL A 325 -55.07 16.51 -19.29
CA VAL A 325 -54.65 15.44 -20.19
C VAL A 325 -53.34 15.76 -20.91
N PHE A 326 -53.23 16.96 -21.47
CA PHE A 326 -52.06 17.39 -22.25
C PHE A 326 -50.76 17.34 -21.44
N ARG A 327 -50.73 18.02 -20.28
CA ARG A 327 -49.52 18.08 -19.45
C ARG A 327 -49.21 16.71 -18.86
N THR A 328 -50.23 15.99 -18.38
CA THR A 328 -50.09 14.64 -17.83
C THR A 328 -49.41 13.71 -18.83
N ALA A 329 -49.91 13.65 -20.06
CA ALA A 329 -49.40 12.73 -21.07
C ALA A 329 -47.92 13.00 -21.40
N LEU A 330 -47.52 14.27 -21.58
CA LEU A 330 -46.15 14.59 -21.96
C LEU A 330 -45.11 14.24 -20.87
N VAL A 331 -45.45 14.42 -19.59
CA VAL A 331 -44.47 14.35 -18.50
C VAL A 331 -44.29 12.97 -17.88
N LEU A 332 -45.18 11.98 -18.13
CA LEU A 332 -45.03 10.65 -17.52
C LEU A 332 -43.64 10.02 -17.76
N PRO A 333 -43.06 10.05 -18.98
CA PRO A 333 -41.70 9.54 -19.20
C PRO A 333 -40.64 10.31 -18.40
N MET A 334 -40.83 11.62 -18.22
CA MET A 334 -39.92 12.48 -17.46
C MET A 334 -39.96 12.17 -15.96
N LEU A 335 -41.17 11.97 -15.42
CA LEU A 335 -41.38 11.57 -14.04
C LEU A 335 -40.83 10.17 -13.76
N PHE A 336 -40.94 9.24 -14.70
CA PHE A 336 -40.35 7.92 -14.54
C PHE A 336 -38.83 7.97 -14.52
N ASP A 337 -38.19 8.73 -15.43
CA ASP A 337 -36.73 8.95 -15.36
C ASP A 337 -36.31 9.57 -14.02
N TYR A 338 -37.11 10.50 -13.49
CA TYR A 338 -36.87 11.08 -12.17
C TYR A 338 -36.98 10.05 -11.06
N TYR A 339 -38.08 9.28 -11.02
CA TYR A 339 -38.28 8.17 -10.09
C TYR A 339 -37.09 7.20 -10.13
N GLU A 340 -36.71 6.78 -11.34
CA GLU A 340 -35.56 5.93 -11.59
C GLU A 340 -34.25 6.51 -11.01
N ALA A 341 -34.00 7.81 -11.12
CA ALA A 341 -32.78 8.45 -10.61
C ALA A 341 -32.68 8.50 -9.08
N ILE A 342 -33.80 8.28 -8.38
CA ILE A 342 -33.88 8.48 -6.94
C ILE A 342 -34.08 7.19 -6.13
N THR A 343 -34.34 6.04 -6.77
CA THR A 343 -34.75 4.79 -6.11
C THR A 343 -33.62 3.89 -5.62
N VAL A 344 -32.36 4.24 -5.86
CA VAL A 344 -31.21 3.46 -5.35
C VAL A 344 -30.54 4.19 -4.22
N TYR A 345 -30.35 3.49 -3.11
CA TYR A 345 -29.64 3.98 -1.94
C TYR A 345 -28.32 3.24 -1.80
N ALA A 346 -27.24 3.94 -1.49
CA ALA A 346 -25.98 3.30 -1.17
C ALA A 346 -25.28 4.00 -0.01
N THR A 347 -24.68 3.19 0.85
CA THR A 347 -23.75 3.64 1.88
C THR A 347 -22.38 3.07 1.58
N VAL A 348 -21.37 3.93 1.56
CA VAL A 348 -19.97 3.53 1.34
C VAL A 348 -19.19 3.69 2.63
N THR A 349 -18.58 2.61 3.08
CA THR A 349 -17.63 2.61 4.20
C THR A 349 -16.32 2.00 3.76
N PHE A 350 -15.25 2.25 4.51
CA PHE A 350 -13.95 1.69 4.20
C PHE A 350 -13.16 1.42 5.47
N THR A 351 -12.31 0.40 5.43
CA THR A 351 -11.36 0.10 6.51
C THR A 351 -10.18 -0.66 5.95
N GLY A 352 -9.05 -0.71 6.67
CA GLY A 352 -7.93 -1.48 6.19
C GLY A 352 -6.63 -1.34 6.98
N LYS A 353 -5.63 -2.12 6.56
CA LYS A 353 -4.28 -2.12 7.14
C LYS A 353 -3.52 -0.90 6.61
N GLY A 354 -3.05 -0.05 7.52
CA GLY A 354 -2.38 1.19 7.14
C GLY A 354 -3.34 2.30 6.70
N VAL A 355 -4.61 2.23 7.10
CA VAL A 355 -5.62 3.27 6.85
C VAL A 355 -5.94 3.98 8.16
N ASP A 356 -5.86 5.30 8.17
CA ASP A 356 -6.38 6.15 9.26
C ASP A 356 -7.72 6.76 8.83
N GLU A 357 -8.80 6.14 9.29
CA GLU A 357 -10.18 6.50 8.97
C GLU A 357 -10.64 7.81 9.63
N LEU A 358 -9.96 8.25 10.70
CA LEU A 358 -10.35 9.43 11.49
C LEU A 358 -9.69 10.72 10.98
N ALA A 359 -8.66 10.60 10.15
CA ALA A 359 -8.01 11.73 9.49
C ALA A 359 -8.96 12.44 8.50
N LYS A 360 -8.70 13.73 8.23
CA LYS A 360 -9.50 14.56 7.31
C LYS A 360 -8.59 15.26 6.28
N PRO A 361 -8.51 14.78 5.02
CA PRO A 361 -9.10 13.53 4.52
C PRO A 361 -8.47 12.28 5.17
N PRO A 362 -9.12 11.10 5.08
CA PRO A 362 -8.55 9.84 5.53
C PRO A 362 -7.19 9.55 4.90
N ILE A 363 -6.30 8.90 5.65
CA ILE A 363 -4.91 8.66 5.20
C ILE A 363 -4.70 7.18 4.86
N ILE A 364 -3.98 6.91 3.77
CA ILE A 364 -3.51 5.58 3.37
C ILE A 364 -1.97 5.59 3.38
N VAL A 365 -1.38 4.66 4.13
CA VAL A 365 0.07 4.42 4.12
C VAL A 365 0.43 3.58 2.88
N GLU A 366 1.50 3.95 2.17
CA GLU A 366 1.99 3.17 1.02
C GLU A 366 2.22 1.68 1.39
N GLY A 367 1.92 0.78 0.45
CA GLY A 367 1.93 -0.67 0.72
C GLY A 367 0.72 -1.19 1.52
N GLY A 368 -0.10 -0.29 2.08
CA GLY A 368 -1.31 -0.61 2.84
C GLY A 368 -2.42 -1.24 2.00
N GLU A 369 -3.40 -1.81 2.71
CA GLU A 369 -4.58 -2.46 2.12
C GLU A 369 -5.83 -1.71 2.55
N LEU A 370 -6.64 -1.27 1.60
CA LEU A 370 -7.94 -0.62 1.78
C LEU A 370 -9.04 -1.58 1.34
N THR A 371 -10.05 -1.80 2.17
CA THR A 371 -11.27 -2.50 1.76
C THR A 371 -12.42 -1.51 1.74
N VAL A 372 -12.99 -1.29 0.56
CA VAL A 372 -14.19 -0.47 0.36
C VAL A 372 -15.41 -1.38 0.41
N PHE A 373 -16.36 -1.06 1.28
CA PHE A 373 -17.65 -1.72 1.39
C PHE A 373 -18.73 -0.81 0.84
N VAL A 374 -19.55 -1.36 -0.05
CA VAL A 374 -20.66 -0.64 -0.68
C VAL A 374 -21.93 -1.42 -0.36
N THR A 375 -22.74 -0.87 0.54
CA THR A 375 -24.06 -1.41 0.88
C THR A 375 -25.08 -0.72 -0.01
N VAL A 376 -25.63 -1.45 -0.97
CA VAL A 376 -26.69 -0.97 -1.88
C VAL A 376 -28.03 -1.49 -1.39
N GLU A 377 -29.05 -0.65 -1.44
CA GLU A 377 -30.43 -0.95 -1.10
C GLU A 377 -31.35 -0.57 -2.27
N ASN A 378 -32.23 -1.50 -2.63
CA ASN A 378 -33.27 -1.26 -3.62
C ASN A 378 -34.44 -0.53 -2.96
N GLY A 379 -34.61 0.75 -3.27
CA GLY A 379 -35.74 1.57 -2.82
C GLY A 379 -36.89 1.66 -3.83
N ALA A 380 -36.85 0.95 -4.95
CA ALA A 380 -37.98 0.88 -5.87
C ALA A 380 -39.01 -0.16 -5.39
N GLU A 381 -40.25 -0.04 -5.90
CA GLU A 381 -41.32 -1.02 -5.64
C GLU A 381 -41.22 -2.27 -6.52
N TYR A 382 -40.18 -2.37 -7.35
CA TYR A 382 -39.91 -3.49 -8.24
C TYR A 382 -38.48 -4.01 -8.08
N ARG A 383 -38.25 -5.23 -8.55
CA ARG A 383 -36.92 -5.86 -8.54
C ARG A 383 -35.93 -5.11 -9.44
N GLN A 384 -34.76 -4.75 -8.92
CA GLN A 384 -33.71 -4.06 -9.68
C GLN A 384 -32.46 -4.90 -9.85
N ALA A 385 -31.91 -4.92 -11.07
CA ALA A 385 -30.57 -5.44 -11.35
C ALA A 385 -29.52 -4.31 -11.24
N LEU A 386 -28.78 -4.31 -10.13
CA LEU A 386 -27.80 -3.29 -9.76
C LEU A 386 -26.38 -3.87 -9.73
N GLU A 387 -25.47 -3.25 -10.48
CA GLU A 387 -24.06 -3.59 -10.49
C GLU A 387 -23.23 -2.52 -9.79
N VAL A 388 -22.39 -2.95 -8.83
CA VAL A 388 -21.40 -2.07 -8.19
C VAL A 388 -20.07 -2.14 -8.93
N GLU A 389 -19.53 -0.96 -9.23
CA GLU A 389 -18.19 -0.77 -9.74
C GLU A 389 -17.44 0.24 -8.87
N VAL A 390 -16.14 0.01 -8.69
CA VAL A 390 -15.25 0.93 -7.97
C VAL A 390 -14.09 1.25 -8.89
N GLU A 391 -13.94 2.52 -9.18
CA GLU A 391 -12.86 3.09 -9.97
C GLU A 391 -11.78 3.65 -9.03
N TYR A 392 -10.53 3.30 -9.29
CA TYR A 392 -9.39 3.67 -8.46
C TYR A 392 -8.17 3.96 -9.35
N PRO A 393 -7.22 4.80 -8.88
CA PRO A 393 -6.04 5.14 -9.67
C PRO A 393 -5.12 3.94 -9.89
N ASN A 394 -4.24 4.04 -10.90
CA ASN A 394 -3.25 3.01 -11.26
C ASN A 394 -2.23 2.70 -10.14
N GLU A 395 -2.20 3.48 -9.07
CA GLU A 395 -1.38 3.27 -7.87
C GLU A 395 -1.93 2.17 -6.95
N PHE A 396 -3.18 1.74 -7.18
CA PHE A 396 -3.79 0.61 -6.50
C PHE A 396 -3.81 -0.65 -7.39
N VAL A 397 -3.83 -1.80 -6.74
CA VAL A 397 -4.07 -3.11 -7.35
C VAL A 397 -5.25 -3.76 -6.64
N LEU A 398 -6.20 -4.29 -7.41
CA LEU A 398 -7.30 -5.07 -6.85
C LEU A 398 -6.78 -6.42 -6.34
N ALA A 399 -6.79 -6.60 -5.03
CA ALA A 399 -6.38 -7.84 -4.37
C ALA A 399 -7.52 -8.86 -4.32
N ALA A 400 -8.74 -8.42 -4.04
CA ALA A 400 -9.93 -9.27 -4.02
C ALA A 400 -11.19 -8.42 -4.22
N ARG A 401 -12.26 -9.05 -4.71
CA ARG A 401 -13.60 -8.46 -4.70
C ARG A 401 -14.65 -9.50 -4.37
N ASN A 402 -15.68 -9.08 -3.64
CA ASN A 402 -16.92 -9.84 -3.50
C ASN A 402 -18.06 -9.02 -4.11
N LYS A 403 -18.74 -9.59 -5.09
CA LYS A 403 -19.92 -9.02 -5.74
C LYS A 403 -21.07 -10.02 -5.57
N PRO A 404 -21.93 -9.87 -4.55
CA PRO A 404 -23.14 -10.69 -4.44
C PRO A 404 -24.04 -10.50 -5.67
N PRO A 405 -25.08 -11.34 -5.84
CA PRO A 405 -26.06 -11.19 -6.92
C PRO A 405 -26.57 -9.75 -7.03
N SER A 406 -26.66 -9.28 -8.27
CA SER A 406 -27.05 -7.91 -8.60
C SER A 406 -28.57 -7.68 -8.54
N GLU A 407 -29.37 -8.75 -8.53
CA GLU A 407 -30.83 -8.65 -8.47
C GLU A 407 -31.29 -8.50 -7.02
N LEU A 408 -31.92 -7.37 -6.72
CA LEU A 408 -32.45 -7.04 -5.40
C LEU A 408 -33.96 -6.87 -5.47
N GLU A 409 -34.68 -7.55 -4.58
CA GLU A 409 -36.09 -7.31 -4.35
C GLU A 409 -36.32 -5.93 -3.67
N PRO A 410 -37.56 -5.39 -3.71
CA PRO A 410 -37.90 -4.17 -2.99
C PRO A 410 -37.49 -4.22 -1.52
N GLY A 411 -36.72 -3.22 -1.06
CA GLY A 411 -36.17 -3.13 0.30
C GLY A 411 -34.97 -4.04 0.59
N GLU A 412 -34.58 -4.92 -0.34
CA GLU A 412 -33.42 -5.80 -0.17
C GLU A 412 -32.11 -5.01 -0.21
N LYS A 413 -31.11 -5.48 0.55
CA LYS A 413 -29.77 -4.90 0.63
C LYS A 413 -28.72 -5.90 0.22
N ALA A 414 -27.72 -5.44 -0.53
CA ALA A 414 -26.54 -6.20 -0.86
C ALA A 414 -25.26 -5.43 -0.49
N VAL A 415 -24.27 -6.16 0.01
CA VAL A 415 -22.97 -5.59 0.38
C VAL A 415 -21.90 -6.11 -0.56
N SER A 416 -21.34 -5.22 -1.37
CA SER A 416 -20.16 -5.50 -2.18
C SER A 416 -18.90 -5.06 -1.44
N SER A 417 -17.80 -5.79 -1.62
CA SER A 417 -16.50 -5.41 -1.05
C SER A 417 -15.38 -5.43 -2.10
N PHE A 418 -14.50 -4.44 -2.04
CA PHE A 418 -13.38 -4.25 -2.96
C PHE A 418 -12.11 -4.04 -2.12
N LYS A 419 -11.24 -5.05 -2.10
CA LYS A 419 -9.96 -5.00 -1.41
C LYS A 419 -8.88 -4.52 -2.37
N LEU A 420 -8.38 -3.32 -2.13
CA LEU A 420 -7.36 -2.62 -2.91
C LEU A 420 -6.05 -2.58 -2.13
N LYS A 421 -4.92 -2.84 -2.78
CA LYS A 421 -3.59 -2.68 -2.21
C LYS A 421 -2.87 -1.52 -2.87
N HIS A 422 -2.39 -0.57 -2.08
CA HIS A 422 -1.58 0.54 -2.59
C HIS A 422 -0.16 0.07 -2.91
N LYS A 423 0.42 0.52 -4.03
CA LYS A 423 1.81 0.21 -4.41
C LYS A 423 2.82 0.86 -3.45
N GLU A 424 4.04 0.34 -3.39
CA GLU A 424 5.12 0.95 -2.58
C GLU A 424 5.94 1.95 -3.39
N GLY A 425 6.64 2.86 -2.72
CA GLY A 425 7.66 3.71 -3.33
C GLY A 425 7.13 5.06 -3.81
N ILE A 426 6.17 5.65 -3.09
CA ILE A 426 5.69 6.99 -3.44
C ILE A 426 6.82 8.01 -3.26
N GLN A 427 6.90 9.00 -4.15
CA GLN A 427 7.93 10.04 -4.06
C GLN A 427 7.59 11.11 -3.02
N GLN A 428 6.32 11.47 -2.95
CA GLN A 428 5.80 12.47 -2.03
C GLN A 428 4.34 12.17 -1.68
N ARG A 429 3.93 12.69 -0.54
CA ARG A 429 2.54 12.77 -0.10
C ARG A 429 1.67 13.44 -1.17
N HIS A 430 0.52 12.85 -1.48
CA HIS A 430 -0.41 13.37 -2.49
C HIS A 430 -1.84 12.86 -2.24
N ARG A 431 -2.82 13.39 -2.98
CA ARG A 431 -4.23 12.99 -2.87
C ARG A 431 -4.63 12.02 -3.97
N VAL A 432 -5.51 11.09 -3.63
CA VAL A 432 -6.12 10.14 -4.56
C VAL A 432 -7.62 10.09 -4.36
N GLN A 433 -8.34 9.79 -5.44
CA GLN A 433 -9.80 9.68 -5.43
C GLN A 433 -10.21 8.26 -5.83
N ILE A 434 -11.17 7.70 -5.09
CA ILE A 434 -11.82 6.44 -5.44
C ILE A 434 -13.28 6.75 -5.69
N VAL A 435 -13.77 6.40 -6.88
CA VAL A 435 -15.16 6.68 -7.28
C VAL A 435 -15.96 5.39 -7.23
N VAL A 436 -17.10 5.43 -6.56
CA VAL A 436 -18.03 4.31 -6.48
C VAL A 436 -19.19 4.57 -7.41
N TRP A 437 -19.50 3.60 -8.26
CA TRP A 437 -20.61 3.62 -9.19
C TRP A 437 -21.56 2.47 -8.86
N VAL A 438 -22.85 2.76 -8.70
CA VAL A 438 -23.91 1.75 -8.80
C VAL A 438 -24.62 1.98 -10.11
N LYS A 439 -24.62 0.97 -10.96
CA LYS A 439 -25.14 1.03 -12.33
C LYS A 439 -26.31 0.08 -12.46
N ARG A 440 -27.24 0.42 -13.34
CA ARG A 440 -28.28 -0.48 -13.82
C ARG A 440 -28.32 -0.48 -15.34
N ARG A 441 -28.94 -1.51 -15.92
CA ARG A 441 -29.19 -1.57 -17.35
C ARG A 441 -30.68 -1.47 -17.61
N HIS A 442 -31.05 -0.59 -18.53
CA HIS A 442 -32.44 -0.38 -18.93
C HIS A 442 -32.47 -0.17 -20.45
N PHE A 443 -33.22 -0.99 -21.18
CA PHE A 443 -33.18 -1.08 -22.66
C PHE A 443 -31.76 -1.18 -23.25
N GLY A 444 -30.89 -1.98 -22.63
CA GLY A 444 -29.51 -2.14 -23.09
C GLY A 444 -28.57 -0.96 -22.77
N VAL A 445 -29.11 0.19 -22.37
CA VAL A 445 -28.35 1.37 -21.95
C VAL A 445 -27.94 1.24 -20.49
N VAL A 446 -26.67 1.53 -20.18
CA VAL A 446 -26.16 1.56 -18.81
C VAL A 446 -26.42 2.94 -18.22
N LYS A 447 -27.17 2.99 -17.12
CA LYS A 447 -27.46 4.21 -16.35
C LYS A 447 -26.75 4.12 -15.00
N VAL A 448 -26.12 5.21 -14.57
CA VAL A 448 -25.67 5.37 -13.18
C VAL A 448 -26.89 5.60 -12.30
N ALA A 449 -27.11 4.75 -11.31
CA ALA A 449 -28.19 4.87 -10.33
C ALA A 449 -27.71 5.55 -9.04
N TYR A 450 -26.43 5.42 -8.71
CA TYR A 450 -25.79 6.13 -7.60
C TYR A 450 -24.30 6.34 -7.90
N THR A 451 -23.75 7.45 -7.43
CA THR A 451 -22.31 7.69 -7.44
C THR A 451 -21.86 8.45 -6.20
N THR A 452 -20.63 8.21 -5.77
CA THR A 452 -19.94 9.05 -4.78
C THR A 452 -18.43 8.96 -4.95
N THR A 453 -17.71 9.99 -4.50
CA THR A 453 -16.24 10.04 -4.55
C THR A 453 -15.66 10.07 -3.15
N LEU A 454 -14.70 9.20 -2.89
CA LEU A 454 -13.92 9.16 -1.66
C LEU A 454 -12.55 9.79 -1.91
N ASP A 455 -12.22 10.83 -1.14
CA ASP A 455 -10.91 11.48 -1.16
C ASP A 455 -9.99 10.86 -0.08
N PHE A 456 -8.77 10.50 -0.46
CA PHE A 456 -7.73 10.03 0.46
C PHE A 456 -6.44 10.82 0.30
N GLU A 457 -5.66 10.88 1.37
CA GLU A 457 -4.27 11.31 1.34
C GLU A 457 -3.35 10.08 1.43
N VAL A 458 -2.40 9.95 0.51
CA VAL A 458 -1.42 8.87 0.52
C VAL A 458 -0.10 9.37 1.09
N VAL A 459 0.50 8.60 2.00
CA VAL A 459 1.72 8.97 2.74
C VAL A 459 2.76 7.85 2.75
N LYS A 460 4.05 8.21 2.86
CA LYS A 460 5.14 7.23 2.96
C LYS A 460 5.06 6.44 4.26
N ASN A 461 5.39 5.16 4.20
CA ASN A 461 5.46 4.30 5.39
C ASN A 461 6.60 4.76 6.31
N SER A 462 6.50 4.44 7.60
CA SER A 462 7.52 4.80 8.56
C SER A 462 8.81 4.02 8.32
N LYS A 463 9.91 4.75 8.21
CA LYS A 463 11.23 4.20 7.89
C LYS A 463 12.30 4.88 8.71
N ILE A 464 12.92 4.14 9.63
CA ILE A 464 14.01 4.68 10.46
C ILE A 464 15.34 4.49 9.72
N ALA A 465 16.04 5.59 9.49
CA ALA A 465 17.45 5.60 9.11
C ALA A 465 18.30 5.53 10.38
N LEU A 466 19.15 4.50 10.47
CA LEU A 466 20.10 4.29 11.57
C LEU A 466 21.52 4.47 11.02
N SER A 467 22.31 5.32 11.66
CA SER A 467 23.73 5.48 11.34
C SER A 467 24.57 5.71 12.60
N LYS A 468 25.88 5.44 12.49
CA LYS A 468 26.82 5.58 13.60
C LYS A 468 28.07 6.33 13.18
N GLN A 469 28.64 7.06 14.13
CA GLN A 469 29.92 7.74 13.96
C GLN A 469 30.78 7.51 15.20
N VAL A 470 32.09 7.36 14.99
CA VAL A 470 33.09 7.28 16.05
C VAL A 470 34.14 8.37 15.83
N SER A 471 34.55 9.03 16.90
CA SER A 471 35.57 10.07 16.87
C SER A 471 36.45 10.02 18.11
N PRO A 472 37.79 9.99 17.97
CA PRO A 472 38.54 9.85 16.70
C PRO A 472 38.36 8.44 16.09
N SER A 473 38.70 8.25 14.80
CA SER A 473 38.66 6.94 14.13
C SER A 473 39.90 6.07 14.40
N THR A 474 40.86 6.59 15.16
CA THR A 474 42.07 5.90 15.59
C THR A 474 42.43 6.32 17.00
N VAL A 475 42.68 5.36 17.89
CA VAL A 475 43.04 5.59 19.29
C VAL A 475 44.16 4.65 19.70
N ASP A 476 44.94 5.02 20.72
CA ASP A 476 45.82 4.06 21.40
C ASP A 476 44.98 3.15 22.33
N LEU A 477 45.43 1.92 22.58
CA LEU A 477 44.73 1.03 23.53
C LEU A 477 44.65 1.71 24.92
N GLY A 478 43.46 1.68 25.54
CA GLY A 478 43.19 2.37 26.80
C GLY A 478 42.73 3.84 26.65
N ASP A 479 42.83 4.46 25.48
CA ASP A 479 42.24 5.78 25.24
C ASP A 479 40.71 5.68 25.02
N ARG A 480 40.04 6.83 25.15
CA ARG A 480 38.59 6.95 24.93
C ARG A 480 38.25 7.38 23.52
N ALA A 481 37.20 6.79 22.97
CA ALA A 481 36.55 7.22 21.73
C ALA A 481 35.10 7.62 21.99
N LYS A 482 34.61 8.66 21.30
CA LYS A 482 33.21 9.10 21.37
C LYS A 482 32.41 8.43 20.26
N VAL A 483 31.32 7.77 20.62
CA VAL A 483 30.37 7.16 19.68
C VAL A 483 29.08 7.95 19.66
N ARG A 484 28.55 8.20 18.47
CA ARG A 484 27.22 8.78 18.24
C ARG A 484 26.36 7.85 17.41
N ILE A 485 25.13 7.60 17.87
CA ILE A 485 24.09 6.84 17.16
C ILE A 485 23.02 7.83 16.72
N PHE A 486 22.73 7.88 15.42
CA PHE A 486 21.72 8.76 14.83
C PHE A 486 20.54 7.92 14.35
N LEU A 487 19.35 8.28 14.82
CA LEU A 487 18.08 7.72 14.40
C LEU A 487 17.21 8.82 13.80
N LYS A 488 16.72 8.63 12.58
CA LYS A 488 15.79 9.57 11.95
C LYS A 488 14.64 8.82 11.28
N ASN A 489 13.40 9.19 11.60
CA ASN A 489 12.26 8.70 10.82
C ASN A 489 12.17 9.48 9.50
N THR A 490 12.40 8.78 8.39
CA THR A 490 12.37 9.32 7.02
C THR A 490 11.03 9.15 6.33
N GLY A 491 10.06 8.49 6.98
CA GLY A 491 8.68 8.38 6.51
C GLY A 491 7.79 9.55 6.93
N ASP A 492 6.56 9.56 6.41
CA ASP A 492 5.56 10.61 6.65
C ASP A 492 4.65 10.30 7.85
N VAL A 493 4.79 9.12 8.44
CA VAL A 493 4.03 8.63 9.60
C VAL A 493 4.97 8.09 10.67
N SER A 494 4.48 8.01 11.91
CA SER A 494 5.29 7.57 13.04
C SER A 494 5.71 6.09 12.97
N ALA A 495 6.91 5.80 13.48
CA ALA A 495 7.32 4.44 13.84
C ALA A 495 7.02 4.21 15.33
N LYS A 496 6.60 2.99 15.70
CA LYS A 496 6.21 2.65 17.09
C LYS A 496 6.99 1.46 17.62
N ASN A 497 6.93 1.26 18.95
CA ASN A 497 7.53 0.10 19.64
C ASN A 497 9.02 -0.07 19.31
N ILE A 498 9.77 1.03 19.36
CA ILE A 498 11.17 1.04 18.95
C ILE A 498 11.98 0.48 20.11
N MET A 499 12.72 -0.59 19.89
CA MET A 499 13.65 -1.20 20.84
C MET A 499 15.06 -1.11 20.27
N ILE A 500 16.00 -0.57 21.05
CA ILE A 500 17.37 -0.30 20.62
C ILE A 500 18.31 -1.01 21.58
N ARG A 501 19.25 -1.78 21.03
CA ARG A 501 20.27 -2.50 21.78
C ARG A 501 21.65 -2.20 21.21
N GLU A 502 22.61 -2.02 22.09
CA GLU A 502 24.02 -1.84 21.73
C GLU A 502 24.84 -3.05 22.19
N GLU A 503 25.56 -3.66 21.26
CA GLU A 503 26.52 -4.71 21.51
C GLU A 503 27.93 -4.12 21.36
N LEU A 504 28.75 -4.25 22.41
CA LEU A 504 30.12 -3.75 22.43
C LEU A 504 31.10 -4.85 22.07
N TYR A 505 32.25 -4.46 21.51
CA TYR A 505 33.38 -5.35 21.33
C TYR A 505 33.83 -5.98 22.67
N SER A 506 34.23 -7.25 22.64
CA SER A 506 34.75 -7.95 23.82
C SER A 506 36.04 -7.29 24.30
N GLY A 507 36.03 -6.71 25.51
CA GLY A 507 37.14 -5.91 26.04
C GLY A 507 36.91 -4.40 25.95
N ALA A 508 35.78 -3.95 25.40
CA ALA A 508 35.36 -2.56 25.46
C ALA A 508 34.46 -2.30 26.68
N VAL A 509 34.60 -1.13 27.30
CA VAL A 509 33.76 -0.68 28.42
C VAL A 509 33.25 0.73 28.16
N VAL A 510 32.01 1.02 28.56
CA VAL A 510 31.48 2.39 28.52
C VAL A 510 32.14 3.20 29.63
N ALA A 511 32.90 4.23 29.24
CA ALA A 511 33.61 5.10 30.16
C ALA A 511 32.73 6.27 30.64
N ASP A 512 31.84 6.77 29.79
CA ASP A 512 30.88 7.82 30.12
C ASP A 512 29.61 7.65 29.27
N PHE A 513 28.45 7.58 29.91
CA PHE A 513 27.16 7.40 29.25
C PHE A 513 26.66 8.68 28.55
N LYS A 514 27.14 9.86 28.93
CA LYS A 514 26.59 11.18 28.51
C LYS A 514 25.05 11.18 28.55
N ASP A 515 24.40 11.36 27.40
CA ASP A 515 22.94 11.42 27.24
C ASP A 515 22.32 10.05 26.90
N THR A 516 23.10 8.97 26.95
CA THR A 516 22.67 7.62 26.58
C THR A 516 22.22 6.82 27.81
N PRO A 517 21.02 6.22 27.81
CA PRO A 517 20.57 5.38 28.92
C PRO A 517 21.47 4.13 29.11
N PRO A 518 21.91 3.79 30.35
CA PRO A 518 22.72 2.60 30.60
C PRO A 518 22.07 1.27 30.18
N SER A 519 20.74 1.21 30.17
CA SER A 519 19.98 0.02 29.75
C SER A 519 20.25 -0.39 28.30
N LEU A 520 20.71 0.54 27.45
CA LEU A 520 21.08 0.28 26.05
C LEU A 520 22.08 -0.89 25.91
N PHE A 521 23.00 -1.06 26.87
CA PHE A 521 24.11 -2.01 26.81
C PHE A 521 23.86 -3.36 27.49
N VAL A 522 22.74 -3.51 28.23
CA VAL A 522 22.41 -4.76 28.96
C VAL A 522 21.35 -5.55 28.21
N GLY A 523 20.16 -4.96 28.07
CA GLY A 523 19.00 -5.58 27.42
C GLY A 523 18.35 -4.71 26.34
N GLY A 524 18.83 -3.49 26.15
CA GLY A 524 18.24 -2.49 25.29
C GLY A 524 17.27 -1.56 26.01
N PHE A 525 16.85 -0.50 25.33
CA PHE A 525 15.85 0.45 25.82
C PHE A 525 14.78 0.71 24.76
N SER A 526 13.59 1.11 25.20
CA SER A 526 12.45 1.32 24.32
C SER A 526 12.05 2.79 24.19
N ILE A 527 11.70 3.20 22.97
CA ILE A 527 11.05 4.47 22.65
C ILE A 527 9.65 4.13 22.15
N ALA A 528 8.62 4.73 22.75
CA ALA A 528 7.24 4.45 22.40
C ALA A 528 6.93 4.78 20.93
N GLU A 529 7.40 5.95 20.48
CA GLU A 529 7.13 6.49 19.15
C GLU A 529 8.28 7.39 18.69
N LEU A 530 8.59 7.36 17.39
CA LEU A 530 9.42 8.35 16.71
C LEU A 530 8.58 8.96 15.58
N LYS A 531 8.21 10.23 15.73
CA LYS A 531 7.31 10.93 14.80
C LYS A 531 7.96 11.12 13.42
N ALA A 532 7.15 11.40 12.41
CA ALA A 532 7.63 11.73 11.08
C ALA A 532 8.66 12.88 11.13
N GLY A 533 9.82 12.67 10.50
CA GLY A 533 10.93 13.63 10.49
C GLY A 533 11.69 13.78 11.81
N GLU A 534 11.26 13.17 12.91
CA GLU A 534 11.91 13.28 14.21
C GLU A 534 13.28 12.57 14.20
N GLU A 535 14.24 13.21 14.88
CA GLU A 535 15.61 12.72 15.04
C GLU A 535 15.94 12.52 16.52
N LYS A 536 16.64 11.42 16.82
CA LYS A 536 17.25 11.14 18.13
C LYS A 536 18.72 10.83 17.95
N VAL A 537 19.54 11.40 18.83
CA VAL A 537 20.98 11.19 18.86
C VAL A 537 21.37 10.69 20.24
N PHE A 538 22.07 9.55 20.30
CA PHE A 538 22.66 9.01 21.51
C PHE A 538 24.17 9.16 21.43
N THR A 539 24.78 9.68 22.49
CA THR A 539 26.24 9.89 22.56
C THR A 539 26.78 9.18 23.78
N TYR A 540 27.88 8.44 23.66
CA TYR A 540 28.60 7.86 24.79
C TYR A 540 30.10 7.80 24.49
N GLU A 541 30.92 7.64 25.52
CA GLU A 541 32.37 7.43 25.40
C GLU A 541 32.73 6.00 25.81
N ILE A 542 33.58 5.36 25.02
CA ILE A 542 34.00 3.98 25.20
C ILE A 542 35.52 3.90 25.28
N GLU A 543 36.00 2.98 26.11
CA GLU A 543 37.41 2.69 26.33
C GLU A 543 37.67 1.22 25.98
N LEU A 544 38.71 0.95 25.20
CA LEU A 544 39.14 -0.41 24.87
C LEU A 544 40.26 -0.83 25.82
N ARG A 545 39.98 -1.83 26.67
CA ARG A 545 40.96 -2.38 27.61
C ARG A 545 41.75 -3.54 27.01
N GLU A 546 41.12 -4.25 26.08
CA GLU A 546 41.74 -5.36 25.37
C GLU A 546 41.24 -5.37 23.92
N ALA A 547 42.17 -5.34 22.97
CA ALA A 547 41.90 -5.42 21.53
C ALA A 547 43.21 -5.73 20.77
N PRO A 548 43.17 -6.41 19.61
CA PRO A 548 44.32 -6.56 18.74
C PRO A 548 44.71 -5.21 18.08
N PRO A 549 45.96 -5.07 17.60
CA PRO A 549 46.36 -3.93 16.78
C PRO A 549 45.57 -3.90 15.46
N GLY A 550 45.18 -2.70 15.01
CA GLY A 550 44.47 -2.50 13.75
C GLY A 550 42.97 -2.26 13.90
N LYS A 551 42.20 -2.52 12.84
CA LYS A 551 40.78 -2.17 12.77
C LYS A 551 39.92 -3.20 13.51
N VAL A 552 39.10 -2.71 14.43
CA VAL A 552 38.16 -3.52 15.23
C VAL A 552 36.74 -2.98 15.05
N GLU A 553 35.74 -3.87 14.91
CA GLU A 553 34.34 -3.49 15.03
C GLU A 553 34.03 -3.16 16.48
N LEU A 554 33.93 -1.87 16.78
CA LEU A 554 33.89 -1.34 18.14
C LEU A 554 32.54 -1.59 18.81
N ALA A 555 31.45 -1.33 18.08
CA ALA A 555 30.10 -1.46 18.60
C ALA A 555 29.06 -1.61 17.48
N LYS A 556 28.05 -2.44 17.73
CA LYS A 556 26.94 -2.73 16.83
C LYS A 556 25.61 -2.36 17.49
N THR A 557 24.86 -1.48 16.83
CA THR A 557 23.49 -1.12 17.24
C THR A 557 22.51 -1.98 16.47
N THR A 558 21.59 -2.62 17.18
CA THR A 558 20.43 -3.31 16.61
C THR A 558 19.18 -2.54 17.02
N LEU A 559 18.35 -2.17 16.05
CA LEU A 559 17.08 -1.49 16.29
C LEU A 559 15.94 -2.32 15.69
N MET A 560 14.97 -2.64 16.52
CA MET A 560 13.72 -3.26 16.13
C MET A 560 12.57 -2.25 16.30
N TYR A 561 11.68 -2.14 15.33
CA TYR A 561 10.51 -1.26 15.45
C TYR A 561 9.32 -1.82 14.67
N THR A 562 8.12 -1.32 14.97
CA THR A 562 6.91 -1.62 14.19
C THR A 562 6.66 -0.47 13.21
N ASN A 563 6.60 -0.77 11.91
CA ASN A 563 6.25 0.22 10.89
C ASN A 563 4.75 0.61 11.00
N ALA A 564 4.30 1.56 10.19
CA ALA A 564 2.90 2.03 10.24
C ALA A 564 1.89 1.00 9.71
N LEU A 565 2.37 -0.04 9.02
CA LEU A 565 1.57 -1.19 8.62
C LEU A 565 1.50 -2.26 9.74
N GLY A 566 2.14 -2.06 10.90
CA GLY A 566 2.14 -3.04 11.98
C GLY A 566 3.19 -4.15 11.83
N GLU A 567 4.12 -4.03 10.88
CA GLU A 567 5.13 -5.04 10.59
C GLU A 567 6.41 -4.80 11.39
N PRO A 568 7.04 -5.85 11.93
CA PRO A 568 8.31 -5.73 12.62
C PRO A 568 9.44 -5.50 11.61
N MET A 569 10.23 -4.46 11.86
CA MET A 569 11.40 -4.08 11.10
C MET A 569 12.65 -4.26 11.97
N ASN A 570 13.74 -4.74 11.37
CA ASN A 570 15.03 -4.90 12.04
C ASN A 570 16.12 -4.23 11.20
N ILE A 571 16.83 -3.28 11.79
CA ILE A 571 17.95 -2.57 11.16
C ILE A 571 19.16 -2.61 12.09
N THR A 572 20.34 -2.74 11.50
CA THR A 572 21.60 -2.77 12.26
C THR A 572 22.60 -1.78 11.66
N ALA A 573 23.42 -1.20 12.52
CA ALA A 573 24.56 -0.40 12.11
C ALA A 573 25.74 -0.70 13.03
N ALA A 574 26.91 -0.91 12.44
CA ALA A 574 28.16 -1.11 13.16
C ALA A 574 29.08 0.09 12.95
N THR A 575 29.98 0.31 13.91
CA THR A 575 31.08 1.27 13.77
C THR A 575 32.39 0.58 14.11
N SER A 576 33.47 0.98 13.44
CA SER A 576 34.79 0.41 13.63
C SER A 576 35.79 1.50 13.98
N LEU A 577 36.80 1.12 14.75
CA LEU A 577 37.88 1.99 15.20
C LEU A 577 39.22 1.29 14.95
N SER A 578 40.26 2.04 14.60
CA SER A 578 41.62 1.49 14.55
C SER A 578 42.31 1.66 15.90
N VAL A 579 42.78 0.56 16.48
CA VAL A 579 43.52 0.55 17.73
C VAL A 579 45.01 0.57 17.41
N LYS A 580 45.74 1.50 18.02
CA LYS A 580 47.20 1.54 18.04
C LYS A 580 47.69 0.85 19.31
N ARG A 581 48.46 -0.22 19.15
CA ARG A 581 49.19 -0.84 20.26
C ARG A 581 50.45 -1.55 19.76
N PRO A 582 51.52 -1.53 20.56
CA PRO A 582 52.58 -2.52 20.39
C PRO A 582 52.04 -3.92 20.67
N LEU A 583 52.60 -4.90 19.97
CA LEU A 583 52.34 -6.32 20.23
C LEU A 583 53.64 -7.06 19.94
N LEU A 584 54.29 -7.57 20.98
CA LEU A 584 55.53 -8.32 20.81
C LEU A 584 55.26 -9.81 20.63
N LYS A 585 55.95 -10.42 19.68
CA LYS A 585 56.05 -11.87 19.50
C LYS A 585 57.46 -12.30 19.87
N VAL A 586 57.56 -13.30 20.74
CA VAL A 586 58.84 -13.83 21.23
C VAL A 586 58.99 -15.27 20.76
N GLU A 587 60.14 -15.58 20.19
CA GLU A 587 60.52 -16.91 19.77
C GLU A 587 61.89 -17.22 20.37
N ALA A 588 62.04 -18.37 21.01
CA ALA A 588 63.31 -18.81 21.56
C ALA A 588 63.69 -20.18 20.95
N TRP A 589 64.98 -20.40 20.74
CA TRP A 589 65.52 -21.68 20.30
C TRP A 589 66.99 -21.80 20.72
N VAL A 590 67.53 -23.02 20.70
CA VAL A 590 68.93 -23.29 21.06
C VAL A 590 69.67 -23.75 19.81
N GLU A 591 70.84 -23.18 19.55
CA GLU A 591 71.74 -23.56 18.48
C GLU A 591 73.05 -24.10 19.03
N ASP A 592 73.71 -24.96 18.27
CA ASP A 592 75.07 -25.39 18.52
C ASP A 592 76.06 -24.23 18.32
N ALA A 593 76.98 -24.02 19.27
CA ALA A 593 77.85 -22.86 19.27
C ALA A 593 78.86 -22.83 18.09
N GLU A 594 79.21 -23.99 17.53
CA GLU A 594 80.18 -24.11 16.43
C GLU A 594 79.49 -24.21 15.07
N THR A 595 78.42 -24.99 14.97
CA THR A 595 77.77 -25.31 13.69
C THR A 595 76.55 -24.43 13.38
N GLY A 596 76.01 -23.72 14.38
CA GLY A 596 74.79 -22.91 14.24
C GLY A 596 73.52 -23.73 13.97
N ALA A 597 73.57 -25.06 14.13
CA ALA A 597 72.43 -25.93 13.91
C ALA A 597 71.48 -25.91 15.11
N ASN A 598 70.17 -25.89 14.87
CA ASN A 598 69.16 -25.98 15.94
C ASN A 598 69.29 -27.29 16.71
N LEU A 599 69.40 -27.19 18.03
CA LEU A 599 69.56 -28.32 18.94
C LEU A 599 68.24 -28.67 19.61
N SER A 600 67.87 -29.95 19.51
CA SER A 600 66.83 -30.56 20.35
C SER A 600 67.39 -31.20 21.64
N SER A 601 68.72 -31.35 21.71
CA SER A 601 69.43 -31.78 22.91
C SER A 601 70.84 -31.21 23.01
N VAL A 602 71.32 -30.99 24.25
CA VAL A 602 72.66 -30.48 24.58
C VAL A 602 73.38 -31.53 25.43
N LYS A 603 74.58 -31.94 25.04
CA LYS A 603 75.39 -32.89 25.83
C LYS A 603 76.07 -32.18 27.00
N TRP A 604 76.49 -32.94 28.01
CA TRP A 604 77.28 -32.37 29.11
C TRP A 604 78.53 -31.63 28.61
N GLY A 605 78.69 -30.39 29.05
CA GLY A 605 79.80 -29.51 28.68
C GLY A 605 79.87 -29.14 27.20
N GLN A 606 78.82 -29.43 26.41
CA GLN A 606 78.69 -28.91 25.05
C GLN A 606 78.23 -27.45 25.14
N ASP A 607 78.97 -26.55 24.50
CA ASP A 607 78.60 -25.15 24.38
C ASP A 607 77.49 -24.99 23.34
N ALA A 608 76.46 -24.24 23.71
CA ALA A 608 75.30 -23.93 22.90
C ALA A 608 74.93 -22.45 23.06
N LYS A 609 74.20 -21.91 22.09
CA LYS A 609 73.69 -20.55 22.12
C LYS A 609 72.17 -20.57 22.22
N LEU A 610 71.64 -20.02 23.30
CA LEU A 610 70.22 -19.70 23.41
C LEU A 610 69.96 -18.40 22.64
N LYS A 611 69.18 -18.50 21.56
CA LYS A 611 68.70 -17.35 20.79
C LYS A 611 67.28 -17.00 21.16
N ILE A 612 67.05 -15.71 21.37
CA ILE A 612 65.72 -15.17 21.67
C ILE A 612 65.46 -14.03 20.69
N LYS A 613 64.48 -14.22 19.82
CA LYS A 613 64.03 -13.24 18.85
C LYS A 613 62.75 -12.59 19.34
N VAL A 614 62.76 -11.28 19.46
CA VAL A 614 61.58 -10.47 19.80
C VAL A 614 61.25 -9.58 18.63
N CYS A 615 60.03 -9.68 18.12
CA CYS A 615 59.54 -8.86 17.02
C CYS A 615 58.32 -8.07 17.44
N ASN A 616 58.26 -6.78 17.09
CA ASN A 616 57.04 -6.00 17.22
C ASN A 616 56.11 -6.29 16.03
N ILE A 617 55.15 -7.18 16.24
CA ILE A 617 54.08 -7.50 15.27
C ILE A 617 52.86 -6.57 15.41
N GLY A 618 52.94 -5.56 16.29
CA GLY A 618 51.92 -4.54 16.49
C GLY A 618 51.97 -3.43 15.43
N ASN A 619 51.18 -2.39 15.66
CA ASN A 619 51.10 -1.21 14.78
C ASN A 619 51.47 0.10 15.49
N SER A 620 52.11 0.01 16.64
CA SER A 620 52.63 1.14 17.41
C SER A 620 54.00 0.76 18.02
N LEU A 621 54.79 1.78 18.33
CA LEU A 621 56.12 1.66 18.92
C LEU A 621 56.07 0.93 20.28
N ALA A 622 56.96 -0.03 20.49
CA ALA A 622 57.21 -0.66 21.78
C ALA A 622 58.46 -0.02 22.42
N LYS A 623 58.32 0.54 23.62
CA LYS A 623 59.39 1.16 24.40
C LYS A 623 59.77 0.32 25.61
N ASP A 624 60.96 0.56 26.14
CA ASP A 624 61.49 -0.07 27.37
C ASP A 624 61.24 -1.58 27.39
N VAL A 625 61.54 -2.23 26.27
CA VAL A 625 61.31 -3.65 26.08
C VAL A 625 62.34 -4.39 26.92
N SER A 626 61.86 -5.09 27.94
CA SER A 626 62.68 -5.93 28.81
C SER A 626 62.23 -7.37 28.73
N ILE A 627 63.19 -8.28 28.72
CA ILE A 627 62.98 -9.72 28.55
C ILE A 627 63.63 -10.41 29.74
N ASP A 628 62.81 -10.95 30.64
CA ASP A 628 63.25 -11.78 31.73
C ASP A 628 63.34 -13.23 31.24
N VAL A 629 64.57 -13.73 31.15
CA VAL A 629 64.88 -15.07 30.67
C VAL A 629 65.30 -15.91 31.86
N SER A 630 64.66 -17.04 32.05
CA SER A 630 65.03 -18.03 33.06
C SER A 630 65.19 -19.41 32.43
N TRP A 631 66.11 -20.19 32.97
CA TRP A 631 66.31 -21.58 32.56
C TRP A 631 66.49 -22.48 33.76
N THR A 632 66.14 -23.75 33.63
CA THR A 632 66.29 -24.70 34.74
C THR A 632 67.78 -25.05 34.97
N PRO A 633 68.14 -25.53 36.17
CA PRO A 633 69.55 -25.74 36.57
C PRO A 633 70.35 -26.72 35.71
N GLN A 634 69.71 -27.47 34.81
CA GLN A 634 70.34 -28.39 33.88
C GLN A 634 71.17 -27.67 32.80
N LEU A 635 70.96 -26.38 32.60
CA LEU A 635 71.82 -25.52 31.77
C LEU A 635 72.67 -24.61 32.67
N GLU A 636 73.95 -24.47 32.33
CA GLU A 636 74.87 -23.52 32.93
C GLU A 636 75.14 -22.37 31.96
N ALA A 637 75.18 -21.14 32.47
CA ALA A 637 75.57 -19.96 31.70
C ALA A 637 76.73 -19.26 32.42
N GLU A 638 77.44 -18.38 31.72
CA GLU A 638 78.61 -17.66 32.26
C GLU A 638 78.33 -16.93 33.59
N SER A 639 77.10 -16.43 33.79
CA SER A 639 76.69 -15.70 35.01
C SER A 639 76.50 -16.58 36.26
N HIS A 640 76.52 -17.91 36.13
CA HIS A 640 76.24 -18.91 37.19
C HIS A 640 74.86 -18.78 37.87
N LYS A 641 74.00 -17.86 37.42
CA LYS A 641 72.61 -17.69 37.87
C LYS A 641 71.66 -18.21 36.79
N PRO A 642 70.58 -18.94 37.16
CA PRO A 642 69.63 -19.52 36.20
C PRO A 642 68.64 -18.51 35.59
N SER A 643 68.97 -17.23 35.60
CA SER A 643 68.16 -16.18 35.00
C SER A 643 69.01 -14.97 34.60
N THR A 644 68.54 -14.23 33.59
CA THR A 644 69.10 -12.95 33.16
C THR A 644 67.99 -12.04 32.64
N ARG A 645 68.19 -10.73 32.75
CA ARG A 645 67.31 -9.73 32.16
C ARG A 645 68.01 -9.10 30.96
N LEU A 646 67.34 -9.07 29.83
CA LEU A 646 67.81 -8.44 28.59
C LEU A 646 66.99 -7.17 28.36
N GLU A 647 67.65 -6.11 27.91
CA GLU A 647 66.99 -4.87 27.52
C GLU A 647 67.17 -4.70 26.01
N ALA A 648 66.05 -4.56 25.30
CA ALA A 648 66.04 -4.31 23.87
C ALA A 648 65.94 -2.80 23.60
N SER A 649 66.36 -2.42 22.40
CA SER A 649 66.10 -1.08 21.88
C SER A 649 64.59 -0.84 21.69
N GLN A 650 64.17 0.41 21.46
CA GLN A 650 62.77 0.68 21.11
C GLN A 650 62.47 0.02 19.75
N LEU A 651 61.40 -0.78 19.68
CA LEU A 651 61.06 -1.57 18.49
C LEU A 651 59.92 -0.91 17.71
N GLU A 652 60.20 -0.40 16.51
CA GLU A 652 59.17 0.09 15.60
C GLU A 652 58.33 -1.09 15.04
N PRO A 653 57.12 -0.84 14.51
CA PRO A 653 56.31 -1.89 13.89
C PRO A 653 57.07 -2.65 12.78
N GLY A 654 57.22 -3.97 12.96
CA GLY A 654 57.94 -4.86 12.05
C GLY A 654 59.40 -5.12 12.42
N ASP A 655 59.98 -4.33 13.34
CA ASP A 655 61.35 -4.54 13.79
C ASP A 655 61.47 -5.81 14.64
N CYS A 656 62.63 -6.46 14.51
CA CYS A 656 63.01 -7.62 15.30
C CYS A 656 64.41 -7.45 15.87
N GLU A 657 64.59 -7.83 17.13
CA GLU A 657 65.90 -7.89 17.80
C GLU A 657 66.16 -9.33 18.25
N ILE A 658 67.41 -9.79 18.11
CA ILE A 658 67.84 -11.14 18.47
C ILE A 658 68.92 -11.04 19.54
N PHE A 659 68.70 -11.73 20.66
CA PHE A 659 69.65 -11.84 21.75
C PHE A 659 70.29 -13.23 21.76
N GLU A 660 71.58 -13.29 22.08
CA GLU A 660 72.33 -14.54 22.22
C GLU A 660 72.84 -14.70 23.66
N ILE A 661 72.58 -15.85 24.27
CA ILE A 661 73.11 -16.23 25.59
C ILE A 661 73.89 -17.53 25.43
N ASN A 662 75.16 -17.54 25.84
CA ASN A 662 75.98 -18.76 25.88
C ASN A 662 75.52 -19.66 27.03
N VAL A 663 75.12 -20.89 26.73
CA VAL A 663 74.67 -21.90 27.68
C VAL A 663 75.37 -23.23 27.41
N SER A 664 75.61 -24.04 28.45
CA SER A 664 76.17 -25.37 28.30
C SER A 664 75.45 -26.39 29.18
N GLY A 665 75.50 -27.67 28.79
CA GLY A 665 74.85 -28.75 29.53
C GLY A 665 75.53 -29.01 30.88
N LYS A 666 74.82 -28.80 31.99
CA LYS A 666 75.32 -29.08 33.35
C LYS A 666 75.46 -30.57 33.59
N LYS A 667 76.51 -30.96 34.32
CA LYS A 667 76.69 -32.33 34.80
C LYS A 667 75.73 -32.62 35.96
N PHE A 668 74.98 -33.72 35.90
CA PHE A 668 74.04 -34.15 36.94
C PHE A 668 74.14 -35.66 37.22
N LEU A 669 73.58 -36.13 38.35
CA LEU A 669 73.70 -37.52 38.79
C LEU A 669 72.40 -38.30 38.59
N MET A 670 72.24 -38.94 37.41
CA MET A 670 71.06 -39.72 36.99
C MET A 670 69.71 -38.95 37.02
N PRO A 671 68.68 -39.33 36.23
CA PRO A 671 68.69 -40.22 35.05
C PRO A 671 69.60 -39.67 33.92
N PRO A 672 70.00 -40.46 32.90
CA PRO A 672 70.98 -40.05 31.87
C PRO A 672 70.53 -38.92 30.94
N THR A 673 69.25 -38.55 30.98
CA THR A 673 68.69 -37.41 30.25
C THR A 673 67.77 -36.66 31.20
N GLN A 674 67.90 -35.33 31.24
CA GLN A 674 66.99 -34.45 31.96
C GLN A 674 66.45 -33.38 31.00
N GLU A 675 65.23 -32.92 31.23
CA GLU A 675 64.69 -31.78 30.48
C GLU A 675 65.15 -30.48 31.11
N ALA A 676 65.58 -29.55 30.26
CA ALA A 676 65.81 -28.17 30.60
C ALA A 676 64.69 -27.31 30.03
N VAL A 677 64.05 -26.51 30.88
CA VAL A 677 63.00 -25.59 30.46
C VAL A 677 63.57 -24.19 30.45
N ILE A 678 63.34 -23.46 29.37
CA ILE A 678 63.66 -22.05 29.21
C ILE A 678 62.34 -21.30 29.11
N VAL A 679 62.17 -20.27 29.94
CA VAL A 679 61.01 -19.37 29.93
C VAL A 679 61.53 -17.96 29.67
N SER A 680 60.96 -17.30 28.67
CA SER A 680 61.23 -15.91 28.35
C SER A 680 59.94 -15.12 28.50
N GLU A 681 59.94 -14.14 29.40
CA GLU A 681 58.82 -13.25 29.67
C GLU A 681 59.19 -11.84 29.28
N THR A 682 58.36 -11.17 28.49
CA THR A 682 58.66 -9.80 28.04
C THR A 682 57.73 -8.80 28.68
N HIS A 683 58.27 -7.65 29.08
CA HIS A 683 57.53 -6.49 29.55
C HIS A 683 57.92 -5.27 28.71
N TYR A 684 56.93 -4.51 28.27
CA TYR A 684 57.15 -3.34 27.42
C TYR A 684 56.13 -2.24 27.68
N LEU A 685 56.47 -1.02 27.27
CA LEU A 685 55.61 0.16 27.29
C LEU A 685 55.14 0.52 25.88
N ASP A 686 54.06 1.27 25.77
CA ASP A 686 53.66 1.88 24.50
C ASP A 686 54.42 3.18 24.18
N ALA A 687 54.12 3.78 23.03
CA ALA A 687 54.67 5.05 22.58
C ALA A 687 54.48 6.21 23.58
N LYS A 688 53.45 6.13 24.45
CA LYS A 688 53.10 7.12 25.49
C LYS A 688 53.67 6.76 26.87
N ASN A 689 54.52 5.73 26.96
CA ASN A 689 55.11 5.21 28.19
C ASN A 689 54.08 4.58 29.17
N ASN A 690 52.93 4.12 28.67
CA ASN A 690 51.99 3.39 29.52
C ASN A 690 52.34 1.89 29.55
N SER A 691 52.17 1.29 30.73
CA SER A 691 52.18 -0.17 30.92
C SER A 691 50.74 -0.64 31.08
N LEU A 692 50.31 -1.59 30.23
CA LEU A 692 49.02 -2.24 30.36
C LEU A 692 49.21 -3.70 30.77
N PRO A 693 48.25 -4.31 31.50
CA PRO A 693 48.32 -5.71 31.86
C PRO A 693 48.44 -6.66 30.68
N THR A 694 48.09 -6.24 29.46
CA THR A 694 48.21 -7.05 28.23
C THR A 694 49.54 -6.85 27.50
N TYR A 695 50.47 -6.05 28.05
CA TYR A 695 51.80 -5.78 27.49
C TYR A 695 52.84 -6.74 28.06
N TYR A 696 52.53 -8.02 27.98
CA TYR A 696 53.51 -9.08 28.18
C TYR A 696 53.25 -10.24 27.24
N THR A 697 54.31 -11.00 26.94
CA THR A 697 54.19 -12.27 26.23
C THR A 697 55.21 -13.23 26.83
N THR A 698 54.89 -14.52 26.80
CA THR A 698 55.76 -15.56 27.32
C THR A 698 56.04 -16.58 26.23
N ALA A 699 57.29 -16.99 26.10
CA ALA A 699 57.70 -18.09 25.23
C ALA A 699 58.47 -19.13 26.06
N GLN A 700 58.13 -20.40 25.87
CA GLN A 700 58.73 -21.52 26.56
C GLN A 700 59.36 -22.49 25.56
N VAL A 701 60.58 -22.91 25.85
CA VAL A 701 61.31 -23.92 25.08
C VAL A 701 61.76 -25.02 26.02
N VAL A 702 61.65 -26.27 25.56
CA VAL A 702 62.13 -27.43 26.30
C VAL A 702 63.23 -28.11 25.48
N ILE A 703 64.39 -28.31 26.09
CA ILE A 703 65.52 -28.98 25.47
C ILE A 703 66.03 -30.11 26.36
N ARG A 704 66.53 -31.20 25.78
CA ARG A 704 67.05 -32.34 26.56
C ARG A 704 68.54 -32.17 26.85
N VAL A 705 68.95 -32.27 28.11
CA VAL A 705 70.35 -32.33 28.49
C VAL A 705 70.77 -33.79 28.66
N GLU A 706 71.74 -34.23 27.87
CA GLU A 706 72.11 -35.65 27.75
C GLU A 706 73.50 -35.93 28.33
N MET A 707 73.57 -36.99 29.14
CA MET A 707 74.83 -37.54 29.63
C MET A 707 75.58 -38.22 28.47
N PRO A 708 76.88 -37.93 28.27
CA PRO A 708 77.70 -38.59 27.27
C PRO A 708 77.70 -40.11 27.47
N LYS A 709 77.46 -40.87 26.39
CA LYS A 709 77.36 -42.35 26.43
C LYS A 709 78.55 -43.03 27.11
N TRP A 710 79.77 -42.47 26.97
CA TRP A 710 80.96 -43.03 27.59
C TRP A 710 80.92 -43.01 29.14
N ILE A 711 80.24 -42.03 29.76
CA ILE A 711 80.07 -41.96 31.22
C ILE A 711 79.08 -43.03 31.67
N ILE A 712 77.99 -43.22 30.91
CA ILE A 712 77.02 -44.29 31.14
C ILE A 712 77.74 -45.65 31.06
N TYR A 713 78.58 -45.86 30.04
CA TYR A 713 79.36 -47.09 29.87
C TYR A 713 80.41 -47.28 30.96
N ALA A 714 81.14 -46.22 31.36
CA ALA A 714 82.12 -46.28 32.45
C ALA A 714 81.47 -46.63 33.80
N GLY A 715 80.28 -46.10 34.10
CA GLY A 715 79.50 -46.46 35.29
C GLY A 715 79.06 -47.93 35.29
N ILE A 716 78.58 -48.43 34.15
CA ILE A 716 78.23 -49.86 33.98
C ILE A 716 79.49 -50.74 34.15
N SER A 717 80.62 -50.37 33.55
CA SER A 717 81.88 -51.12 33.67
C SER A 717 82.44 -51.11 35.10
N LEU A 718 82.40 -49.97 35.80
CA LEU A 718 82.84 -49.87 37.20
C LEU A 718 81.94 -50.69 38.13
N GLY A 719 80.62 -50.66 37.91
CA GLY A 719 79.67 -51.53 38.63
C GLY A 719 79.96 -53.01 38.42
N ALA A 720 80.27 -53.42 37.19
CA ALA A 720 80.69 -54.79 36.88
C ALA A 720 82.03 -55.18 37.57
N ILE A 721 83.01 -54.27 37.61
CA ILE A 721 84.31 -54.49 38.28
C ILE A 721 84.15 -54.59 39.80
N VAL A 722 83.34 -53.74 40.42
CA VAL A 722 83.05 -53.78 41.87
C VAL A 722 82.29 -55.06 42.22
N ALA A 723 81.34 -55.50 41.40
CA ALA A 723 80.65 -56.78 41.57
C ALA A 723 81.63 -57.98 41.49
N LEU A 724 82.56 -57.95 40.53
CA LEU A 724 83.62 -58.96 40.40
C LEU A 724 84.59 -58.95 41.60
N LEU A 725 84.98 -57.78 42.12
CA LEU A 725 85.84 -57.64 43.30
C LEU A 725 85.14 -58.09 44.59
N ALA A 726 83.85 -57.78 44.76
CA ALA A 726 83.05 -58.26 45.87
C ALA A 726 82.94 -59.80 45.86
N ALA A 727 82.75 -60.39 44.69
CA ALA A 727 82.78 -61.85 44.50
C ALA A 727 84.17 -62.45 44.87
N ALA A 728 85.27 -61.79 44.50
CA ALA A 728 86.63 -62.23 44.82
C ALA A 728 86.98 -62.12 46.32
N VAL A 729 86.53 -61.06 47.02
CA VAL A 729 86.70 -60.90 48.47
C VAL A 729 85.86 -61.91 49.24
N TRP A 730 84.65 -62.20 48.77
CA TRP A 730 83.79 -63.26 49.32
C TRP A 730 84.48 -64.63 49.23
N ALA A 731 85.04 -64.98 48.06
CA ALA A 731 85.79 -66.23 47.87
C ALA A 731 87.04 -66.37 48.77
N ARG A 732 87.78 -65.28 49.03
CA ARG A 732 88.98 -65.27 49.91
C ARG A 732 88.65 -65.45 51.39
N ARG A 733 87.50 -64.95 51.85
CA ARG A 733 87.05 -65.08 53.25
C ARG A 733 86.67 -66.53 53.61
N GLU A 734 86.20 -67.29 52.63
CA GLU A 734 85.80 -68.69 52.80
C GLU A 734 87.02 -69.63 52.91
N ALA A 735 88.05 -69.43 52.07
CA ALA A 735 89.29 -70.22 52.09
C ALA A 735 90.07 -70.08 53.43
N SER A 736 90.05 -68.89 54.04
CA SER A 736 90.75 -68.59 55.29
C SER A 736 90.13 -69.27 56.54
N ARG A 737 88.84 -69.64 56.49
CA ARG A 737 88.16 -70.35 57.58
C ARG A 737 88.48 -71.86 57.62
N ARG A 738 88.83 -72.48 56.48
CA ARG A 738 89.22 -73.91 56.43
C ARG A 738 90.59 -74.18 57.05
N ILE A 739 91.59 -73.33 56.82
CA ILE A 739 92.98 -73.53 57.28
C ILE A 739 93.14 -73.42 58.82
N ARG A 740 92.28 -72.64 59.50
CA ARG A 740 92.33 -72.50 60.98
C ARG A 740 91.80 -73.72 61.75
N ARG A 741 91.06 -74.64 61.10
CA ARG A 741 90.52 -75.84 61.77
C ARG A 741 91.50 -77.02 61.78
N GLU A 742 92.50 -77.08 60.88
CA GLU A 742 93.43 -78.22 60.78
C GLU A 742 94.67 -78.13 61.69
N ARG A 743 95.13 -76.94 62.12
CA ARG A 743 96.36 -76.79 62.93
C ARG A 743 96.24 -77.10 64.43
N ARG A 744 95.04 -77.37 64.99
CA ARG A 744 94.86 -77.68 66.43
C ARG A 744 94.97 -79.16 66.80
N ARG A 745 95.20 -80.09 65.87
CA ARG A 745 95.20 -81.55 66.15
C ARG A 745 96.58 -82.21 66.33
N ILE A 746 97.72 -81.52 66.19
CA ILE A 746 99.05 -82.17 66.18
C ILE A 746 100.06 -81.44 67.09
N ARG A 747 100.10 -81.79 68.38
CA ARG A 747 101.29 -81.85 69.28
C ARG A 747 100.86 -82.10 70.74
N ARG A 748 100.89 -83.37 71.18
CA ARG A 748 101.03 -83.83 72.57
C ARG A 748 102.30 -84.69 72.64
N PRO A 749 103.20 -84.53 73.63
CA PRO A 749 104.09 -85.59 74.09
C PRO A 749 103.60 -86.21 75.41
N ARG A 750 103.84 -87.52 75.56
CA ARG A 750 103.50 -88.41 76.69
C ARG A 750 104.57 -88.37 77.80
N ARG A 751 104.16 -88.36 79.08
CA ARG A 751 104.66 -89.12 80.26
C ARG A 751 103.78 -88.73 81.48
N ALA A 752 102.96 -89.61 82.07
CA ALA A 752 103.22 -90.68 83.05
C ALA A 752 103.81 -90.14 84.38
N SER A 753 103.39 -90.45 85.60
CA SER A 753 102.39 -91.36 86.21
C SER A 753 102.52 -91.25 87.75
N ARG A 754 101.46 -91.52 88.55
CA ARG A 754 101.49 -92.10 89.92
C ARG A 754 100.03 -92.29 90.40
N LEU A 755 99.53 -93.54 90.44
CA LEU A 755 99.51 -94.51 91.56
C LEU A 755 98.46 -94.16 92.64
N GLY A 756 97.49 -95.06 92.76
CA GLY A 756 96.28 -94.99 93.60
C GLY A 756 95.18 -95.77 92.90
#